data_AF-A0AAD4VM10-F1
#
_entry.id   AF-A0AAD4VM10-F1
#
_cell.length_a   1.000
_cell.length_b   1.000
_cell.length_c   1.000
_cell.angle_alpha   90.00
_cell.angle_beta   90.00
_cell.angle_gamma   90.00
#
_symmetry.space_group_name_H-M   'P 1'
#
loop_
_entity.id
_entity.type
_entity.pdbx_description
1 polymer ?
#
loop_
_entity_poly.entity_id
_entity_poly.type
_entity_poly.pdbx_seq_one_letter_code
_entity_poly.pdbx_strand_id
1 'polypeptide(L)'
;MPKLQPSPCPTQSSPSHHNMSLSSGGSEIPGNMSARSFSEISEVETFKVGLDLVSAARRNIGFLRTVAESQWLHQKPTVIEAIRRYNELWMPLVSDLTVESTTPPTIHPPIDIEWVWFCHTLNPVYYRQYCESKFSKLIGKATIFDEENEEYALMRCRELWVRRYPNEPFENEVDSDSDMRVPEAANEEELLEEVKKNRFLYSKFSEPYRAEIVYLIAARQRYKRFLFMVQSSIDLCSSLVPASDIMLMWLSHQSYPTVYAEDLKEMEGDLEKVVSLWATVKEKEVEETKKLWERTFDQPYEKAGGEIALELDGGVSFKPTVYWEVSDTDVNTKYKPMHPRFLLEVCVFVRLRDKMKEMQEDMKRNVLRLRMVRCHRELKLEKPVSDFPYSSWQKAWHLYCEFGTKGVIFEIRKRGGSCFKGSSVQETVTFHWNDLLRAPSLTLEKEDQQVKIVASITPPVQAPYLLKCVPDRVTDDSGAMISDLILRMNQYRPQEGRWLSRTVLDHAGRECFVIRIRVGEGFWRRGGETPSAVKWEDRIIEIREGSWSYVAGSIGRAPVKLVGTAIPKEPPEQWKAAWNFSTGDELMIRWELSSSKSGLSFGLKNQAADSTVKLLKGRKMQYQVKKKKSVTKDEECQNEEEGEEEEEDEEEEGFLTLVRYTEDNPNGRATALLNWKLLVAELMPEEDAVLVLLLCISILRSVSEMKKEDVGCLLIRRRLKEVKLGTRDWGSVVLHPSSSSSISSPYLQPWYWNAKAIIASDGAGHITRQPSISYSPEEGGDKFYKRGILA
;
A
#
# COMPACT_ATOMS: atom_id res chain seq x y z
N MET A 1 17.07 -29.95 -51.19
CA MET A 1 15.60 -30.01 -51.02
C MET A 1 15.11 -28.65 -50.53
N PRO A 2 13.95 -28.19 -51.01
CA PRO A 2 13.73 -26.78 -51.33
C PRO A 2 13.13 -25.96 -50.18
N LYS A 3 13.47 -24.67 -50.19
CA LYS A 3 12.83 -23.60 -49.42
C LYS A 3 11.37 -23.45 -49.87
N LEU A 4 10.44 -23.54 -48.93
CA LEU A 4 9.03 -23.21 -49.11
C LEU A 4 8.83 -21.72 -48.82
N GLN A 5 8.51 -20.95 -49.87
CA GLN A 5 7.79 -19.68 -49.75
C GLN A 5 6.33 -19.97 -49.39
N PRO A 6 5.66 -19.11 -48.59
CA PRO A 6 4.21 -19.03 -48.59
C PRO A 6 3.73 -18.01 -49.62
N SER A 7 2.86 -18.47 -50.50
CA SER A 7 2.04 -17.70 -51.45
C SER A 7 1.00 -16.80 -50.75
N PRO A 8 0.64 -15.64 -51.34
CA PRO A 8 -0.33 -14.70 -50.79
C PRO A 8 -1.74 -14.90 -51.38
N CYS A 9 -2.79 -14.79 -50.57
CA CYS A 9 -4.19 -14.57 -50.99
C CYS A 9 -5.07 -14.26 -49.77
N PRO A 10 -6.23 -13.60 -49.91
CA PRO A 10 -6.50 -12.35 -50.63
C PRO A 10 -7.24 -11.32 -49.76
N THR A 11 -7.16 -10.07 -50.18
CA THR A 11 -7.94 -8.91 -49.72
C THR A 11 -9.45 -9.17 -49.78
N GLN A 12 -10.15 -8.92 -48.67
CA GLN A 12 -11.61 -8.78 -48.65
C GLN A 12 -12.02 -7.33 -48.41
N SER A 13 -12.59 -6.81 -49.48
CA SER A 13 -13.52 -5.69 -49.66
C SER A 13 -14.34 -5.22 -48.46
N SER A 14 -14.33 -3.90 -48.28
CA SER A 14 -15.36 -3.07 -47.65
C SER A 14 -16.76 -3.32 -48.24
N PRO A 15 -17.83 -3.02 -47.49
CA PRO A 15 -19.05 -2.52 -48.11
C PRO A 15 -19.47 -1.16 -47.56
N SER A 16 -19.98 -0.40 -48.52
CA SER A 16 -20.45 0.97 -48.52
C SER A 16 -21.77 1.19 -47.78
N HIS A 17 -21.89 2.43 -47.28
CA HIS A 17 -23.10 3.25 -47.13
C HIS A 17 -24.42 2.68 -47.67
N HIS A 18 -25.41 2.59 -46.77
CA HIS A 18 -26.80 2.86 -47.12
C HIS A 18 -27.46 3.75 -46.07
N ASN A 19 -27.79 4.97 -46.51
CA ASN A 19 -28.71 5.89 -45.87
C ASN A 19 -30.12 5.28 -45.83
N MET A 20 -30.78 5.33 -44.68
CA MET A 20 -32.23 5.31 -44.63
C MET A 20 -32.72 6.31 -43.57
N SER A 21 -33.27 7.40 -44.06
CA SER A 21 -33.95 8.47 -43.35
C SER A 21 -35.29 7.99 -42.77
N LEU A 22 -35.55 8.29 -41.50
CA LEU A 22 -36.91 8.31 -40.94
C LEU A 22 -37.08 9.50 -39.97
N SER A 23 -37.82 10.48 -40.50
CA SER A 23 -38.68 11.50 -39.89
C SER A 23 -38.41 12.01 -38.47
N SER A 24 -38.17 13.32 -38.44
CA SER A 24 -38.33 14.28 -37.35
C SER A 24 -39.65 14.15 -36.58
N GLY A 25 -39.54 13.99 -35.25
CA GLY A 25 -40.53 14.42 -34.29
C GLY A 25 -39.86 15.41 -33.34
N GLY A 26 -40.22 16.69 -33.48
CA GLY A 26 -39.59 17.78 -32.73
C GLY A 26 -39.86 17.68 -31.22
N SER A 27 -38.82 17.90 -30.44
CA SER A 27 -38.92 18.37 -29.06
C SER A 27 -37.84 19.43 -28.88
N GLU A 28 -38.29 20.64 -28.63
CA GLU A 28 -37.49 21.86 -28.53
C GLU A 28 -36.42 21.73 -27.44
N ILE A 29 -35.16 21.84 -27.84
CA ILE A 29 -34.02 21.93 -26.93
C ILE A 29 -33.97 23.36 -26.38
N PRO A 30 -33.91 23.59 -25.06
CA PRO A 30 -33.46 24.86 -24.53
C PRO A 30 -31.95 24.96 -24.77
N GLY A 31 -31.59 25.46 -25.94
CA GLY A 31 -30.21 25.76 -26.32
C GLY A 31 -29.73 26.98 -25.56
N ASN A 32 -29.01 26.78 -24.46
CA ASN A 32 -28.02 27.76 -23.96
C ASN A 32 -27.08 27.27 -22.84
N MET A 33 -27.26 26.07 -22.28
CA MET A 33 -26.37 25.55 -21.23
C MET A 33 -25.30 24.56 -21.71
N SER A 34 -25.42 24.02 -22.93
CA SER A 34 -24.48 23.02 -23.48
C SER A 34 -23.30 23.66 -24.22
N ALA A 35 -23.50 24.76 -24.95
CA ALA A 35 -22.45 25.35 -25.79
C ALA A 35 -21.30 25.99 -25.01
N ARG A 36 -21.56 26.53 -23.80
CA ARG A 36 -20.54 27.17 -22.94
C ARG A 36 -19.59 26.17 -22.29
N SER A 37 -20.08 25.01 -21.83
CA SER A 37 -19.21 24.02 -21.19
C SER A 37 -18.28 23.33 -22.18
N PHE A 38 -18.72 23.07 -23.42
CA PHE A 38 -17.86 22.51 -24.46
C PHE A 38 -16.78 23.50 -24.95
N SER A 39 -17.07 24.81 -25.01
CA SER A 39 -16.07 25.83 -25.34
C SER A 39 -15.03 25.99 -24.23
N GLU A 40 -15.46 26.02 -22.97
CA GLU A 40 -14.56 26.12 -21.81
C GLU A 40 -13.68 24.87 -21.64
N ILE A 41 -14.20 23.66 -21.90
CA ILE A 41 -13.40 22.42 -21.91
C ILE A 41 -12.35 22.44 -23.03
N SER A 42 -12.67 22.99 -24.20
CA SER A 42 -11.72 23.18 -25.30
C SER A 42 -10.62 24.18 -24.95
N GLU A 43 -10.93 25.26 -24.23
CA GLU A 43 -9.95 26.25 -23.76
C GLU A 43 -9.03 25.68 -22.66
N VAL A 44 -9.56 24.85 -21.76
CA VAL A 44 -8.79 24.15 -20.72
C VAL A 44 -7.74 23.21 -21.32
N GLU A 45 -8.07 22.47 -22.39
CA GLU A 45 -7.09 21.63 -23.10
C GLU A 45 -6.03 22.45 -23.83
N THR A 46 -6.31 23.73 -24.10
CA THR A 46 -5.37 24.65 -24.77
C THR A 46 -4.36 25.33 -23.85
N PHE A 47 -4.48 25.23 -22.51
CA PHE A 47 -3.46 25.76 -21.61
C PHE A 47 -2.13 25.01 -21.86
N LYS A 48 -1.18 25.71 -22.49
CA LYS A 48 0.11 25.16 -22.88
C LYS A 48 1.07 25.34 -21.71
N VAL A 49 1.60 24.21 -21.22
CA VAL A 49 2.75 24.20 -20.31
C VAL A 49 3.93 23.81 -21.19
N GLY A 50 4.98 24.63 -21.23
CA GLY A 50 6.19 24.40 -22.02
C GLY A 50 7.05 23.25 -21.51
N LEU A 51 6.79 22.78 -20.29
CA LEU A 51 7.49 21.68 -19.64
C LEU A 51 6.77 20.33 -19.84
N ASP A 52 7.53 19.26 -20.12
CA ASP A 52 7.03 17.90 -19.94
C ASP A 52 6.92 17.56 -18.45
N LEU A 53 5.80 18.00 -17.86
CA LEU A 53 5.50 17.84 -16.44
C LEU A 53 5.48 16.38 -15.99
N VAL A 54 5.14 15.44 -16.86
CA VAL A 54 5.07 14.02 -16.48
C VAL A 54 6.48 13.50 -16.20
N SER A 55 7.40 13.74 -17.14
CA SER A 55 8.79 13.32 -17.01
C SER A 55 9.49 14.10 -15.88
N ALA A 56 9.27 15.41 -15.79
CA ALA A 56 9.81 16.25 -14.72
C ALA A 56 9.33 15.80 -13.32
N ALA A 57 8.04 15.53 -13.14
CA ALA A 57 7.51 15.08 -11.84
C ALA A 57 8.02 13.69 -11.47
N ARG A 58 8.12 12.76 -12.43
CA ARG A 58 8.69 11.43 -12.18
C ARG A 58 10.14 11.52 -11.72
N ARG A 59 10.96 12.31 -12.41
CA ARG A 59 12.35 12.57 -12.04
C ARG A 59 12.43 13.19 -10.65
N ASN A 60 11.63 14.21 -10.38
CA ASN A 60 11.61 14.88 -9.08
C ASN A 60 11.23 13.93 -7.94
N ILE A 61 10.28 13.00 -8.13
CA ILE A 61 9.96 11.99 -7.10
C ILE A 61 11.17 11.09 -6.83
N GLY A 62 11.86 10.61 -7.89
CA GLY A 62 13.07 9.80 -7.75
C GLY A 62 14.22 10.55 -7.05
N PHE A 63 14.42 11.81 -7.41
CA PHE A 63 15.37 12.72 -6.77
C PHE A 63 15.04 12.92 -5.28
N LEU A 64 13.78 13.24 -4.95
CA LEU A 64 13.33 13.46 -3.57
C LEU A 64 13.47 12.20 -2.71
N ARG A 65 13.23 11.01 -3.29
CA ARG A 65 13.48 9.73 -2.61
C ARG A 65 14.97 9.59 -2.26
N THR A 66 15.85 9.81 -3.24
CA THR A 66 17.31 9.73 -3.06
C THR A 66 17.81 10.70 -2.00
N VAL A 67 17.29 11.93 -1.98
CA VAL A 67 17.60 12.94 -0.95
C VAL A 67 17.15 12.46 0.43
N ALA A 68 15.93 11.94 0.55
CA ALA A 68 15.38 11.48 1.82
C ALA A 68 16.12 10.26 2.41
N GLU A 69 16.63 9.38 1.55
CA GLU A 69 17.45 8.21 1.92
C GLU A 69 18.88 8.64 2.30
N SER A 70 19.39 9.72 1.71
CA SER A 70 20.72 10.29 1.95
C SER A 70 20.78 11.16 3.22
N GLN A 71 20.80 10.53 4.40
CA GLN A 71 20.76 11.25 5.70
C GLN A 71 21.86 12.32 5.87
N TRP A 72 23.02 12.13 5.23
CA TRP A 72 24.14 13.07 5.26
C TRP A 72 23.78 14.45 4.65
N LEU A 73 22.91 14.51 3.64
CA LEU A 73 22.43 15.75 3.02
C LEU A 73 21.64 16.65 3.98
N HIS A 74 21.19 16.11 5.11
CA HIS A 74 20.42 16.85 6.11
C HIS A 74 21.25 17.26 7.32
N GLN A 75 22.54 16.89 7.35
CA GLN A 75 23.44 17.32 8.40
C GLN A 75 23.79 18.80 8.21
N LYS A 76 23.81 19.55 9.32
CA LYS A 76 24.01 20.99 9.27
C LYS A 76 25.33 21.40 8.58
N PRO A 77 26.50 20.78 8.86
CA PRO A 77 27.74 21.12 8.17
C PRO A 77 27.66 20.92 6.65
N THR A 78 27.12 19.78 6.22
CA THR A 78 26.91 19.45 4.81
C THR A 78 26.01 20.46 4.11
N VAL A 79 24.89 20.86 4.72
CA VAL A 79 23.97 21.85 4.14
C VAL A 79 24.65 23.21 3.99
N ILE A 80 25.41 23.65 4.98
CA ILE A 80 26.13 24.94 4.93
C ILE A 80 27.15 24.91 3.79
N GLU A 81 27.91 23.83 3.65
CA GLU A 81 28.86 23.70 2.55
C GLU A 81 28.15 23.61 1.18
N ALA A 82 27.05 22.86 1.09
CA ALA A 82 26.26 22.80 -0.14
C ALA A 82 25.75 24.18 -0.57
N ILE A 83 25.33 25.02 0.38
CA ILE A 83 24.91 26.41 0.12
C ILE A 83 26.09 27.26 -0.37
N ARG A 84 27.28 27.12 0.23
CA ARG A 84 28.50 27.79 -0.25
C ARG A 84 28.84 27.37 -1.68
N ARG A 85 28.94 26.07 -1.93
CA ARG A 85 29.23 25.51 -3.27
C ARG A 85 28.18 25.93 -4.30
N TYR A 86 26.91 25.96 -3.91
CA TYR A 86 25.83 26.48 -4.73
C TYR A 86 26.03 27.96 -5.10
N ASN A 87 26.31 28.82 -4.10
CA ASN A 87 26.41 30.26 -4.27
C ASN A 87 27.69 30.73 -4.95
N GLU A 88 28.84 30.16 -4.60
CA GLU A 88 30.17 30.61 -5.00
C GLU A 88 30.68 29.90 -6.26
N LEU A 89 30.24 28.66 -6.50
CA LEU A 89 30.76 27.81 -7.58
C LEU A 89 29.68 27.54 -8.65
N TRP A 90 28.58 26.90 -8.26
CA TRP A 90 27.57 26.42 -9.20
C TRP A 90 26.86 27.54 -9.96
N MET A 91 26.24 28.48 -9.25
CA MET A 91 25.44 29.53 -9.88
C MET A 91 26.27 30.44 -10.83
N PRO A 92 27.50 30.86 -10.47
CA PRO A 92 28.39 31.53 -11.41
C PRO A 92 28.74 30.67 -12.64
N LEU A 93 29.08 29.39 -12.45
CA LEU A 93 29.39 28.47 -13.55
C LEU A 93 28.22 28.38 -14.55
N VAL A 94 27.00 28.16 -14.06
CA VAL A 94 25.82 28.06 -14.93
C VAL A 94 25.55 29.39 -15.61
N SER A 95 25.69 30.51 -14.90
CA SER A 95 25.53 31.85 -15.48
C SER A 95 26.47 32.06 -16.67
N ASP A 96 27.76 31.78 -16.50
CA ASP A 96 28.80 31.96 -17.54
C ASP A 96 28.48 31.10 -18.78
N LEU A 97 28.18 29.82 -18.59
CA LEU A 97 27.83 28.89 -19.67
C LEU A 97 26.54 29.29 -20.41
N THR A 98 25.61 29.96 -19.73
CA THR A 98 24.37 30.47 -20.33
C THR A 98 24.60 31.78 -21.12
N VAL A 99 25.75 32.44 -21.01
CA VAL A 99 26.09 33.58 -21.89
C VAL A 99 26.52 33.08 -23.28
N GLU A 100 27.09 31.87 -23.34
CA GLU A 100 27.59 31.27 -24.58
C GLU A 100 26.50 30.63 -25.45
N SER A 101 25.28 30.43 -24.91
CA SER A 101 24.13 29.91 -25.66
C SER A 101 22.78 30.35 -25.07
N THR A 102 21.75 30.51 -25.90
CA THR A 102 20.39 30.88 -25.47
C THR A 102 19.63 29.77 -24.73
N THR A 103 20.21 28.57 -24.63
CA THR A 103 19.62 27.40 -23.98
C THR A 103 20.36 27.07 -22.68
N PRO A 104 19.68 26.61 -21.62
CA PRO A 104 20.36 26.16 -20.41
C PRO A 104 21.41 25.08 -20.73
N PRO A 105 22.61 25.12 -20.13
CA PRO A 105 23.65 24.16 -20.40
C PRO A 105 23.22 22.76 -19.95
N THR A 106 23.45 21.74 -20.78
CA THR A 106 23.16 20.33 -20.47
C THR A 106 24.20 19.76 -19.50
N ILE A 107 24.17 20.23 -18.26
CA ILE A 107 25.03 19.81 -17.16
C ILE A 107 24.18 19.56 -15.91
N HIS A 108 24.59 18.59 -15.10
CA HIS A 108 23.89 18.20 -13.89
C HIS A 108 24.79 18.39 -12.66
N PRO A 109 24.37 19.14 -11.63
CA PRO A 109 25.21 19.39 -10.47
C PRO A 109 25.39 18.12 -9.59
N PRO A 110 26.40 18.11 -8.70
CA PRO A 110 26.43 17.22 -7.54
C PRO A 110 25.11 17.28 -6.74
N ILE A 111 24.73 16.16 -6.11
CA ILE A 111 23.41 16.01 -5.46
C ILE A 111 23.15 17.01 -4.33
N ASP A 112 24.18 17.41 -3.57
CA ASP A 112 24.06 18.39 -2.50
C ASP A 112 23.72 19.80 -3.05
N ILE A 113 24.36 20.18 -4.15
CA ILE A 113 24.09 21.42 -4.88
C ILE A 113 22.72 21.36 -5.56
N GLU A 114 22.36 20.22 -6.17
CA GLU A 114 21.04 20.02 -6.77
C GLU A 114 19.93 20.22 -5.74
N TRP A 115 20.11 19.69 -4.53
CA TRP A 115 19.15 19.83 -3.44
C TRP A 115 18.94 21.29 -3.02
N VAL A 116 20.01 22.05 -2.82
CA VAL A 116 19.92 23.50 -2.54
C VAL A 116 19.22 24.23 -3.69
N TRP A 117 19.59 23.94 -4.93
CA TRP A 117 19.00 24.58 -6.10
C TRP A 117 17.51 24.24 -6.25
N PHE A 118 17.13 22.99 -5.99
CA PHE A 118 15.75 22.55 -6.01
C PHE A 118 14.91 23.33 -4.99
N CYS A 119 15.33 23.35 -3.72
CA CYS A 119 14.65 24.09 -2.65
C CYS A 119 14.50 25.57 -2.98
N HIS A 120 15.58 26.20 -3.47
CA HIS A 120 15.56 27.61 -3.83
C HIS A 120 14.52 27.91 -4.94
N THR A 121 14.41 27.04 -5.95
CA THR A 121 13.44 27.20 -7.04
C THR A 121 11.97 27.03 -6.60
N LEU A 122 11.69 26.42 -5.45
CA LEU A 122 10.34 26.32 -4.89
C LEU A 122 9.84 27.63 -4.28
N ASN A 123 10.69 28.65 -4.19
CA ASN A 123 10.30 30.04 -3.91
C ASN A 123 10.64 30.91 -5.12
N PRO A 124 9.74 30.99 -6.14
CA PRO A 124 10.05 31.65 -7.41
C PRO A 124 10.36 33.15 -7.27
N VAL A 125 9.75 33.83 -6.30
CA VAL A 125 9.97 35.26 -6.02
C VAL A 125 11.39 35.46 -5.50
N TYR A 126 11.77 34.70 -4.48
CA TYR A 126 13.11 34.75 -3.90
C TYR A 126 14.20 34.35 -4.91
N TYR A 127 13.98 33.25 -5.63
CA TYR A 127 14.91 32.78 -6.66
C TYR A 127 15.15 33.81 -7.77
N ARG A 128 14.08 34.48 -8.22
CA ARG A 128 14.19 35.54 -9.24
C ARG A 128 15.01 36.71 -8.71
N GLN A 129 14.71 37.21 -7.52
CA GLN A 129 15.45 38.33 -6.90
C GLN A 129 16.93 37.99 -6.71
N TYR A 130 17.24 36.76 -6.27
CA TYR A 130 18.61 36.27 -6.19
C TYR A 130 19.33 36.30 -7.55
N CYS A 131 18.68 35.75 -8.59
CA CYS A 131 19.28 35.66 -9.92
C CYS A 131 19.47 37.05 -10.56
N GLU A 132 18.47 37.93 -10.43
CA GLU A 132 18.53 39.31 -10.92
C GLU A 132 19.61 40.13 -10.23
N SER A 133 19.72 40.03 -8.90
CA SER A 133 20.71 40.78 -8.13
C SER A 133 22.15 40.33 -8.40
N LYS A 134 22.41 39.03 -8.54
CA LYS A 134 23.77 38.50 -8.77
C LYS A 134 24.19 38.42 -10.23
N PHE A 135 23.26 38.13 -11.14
CA PHE A 135 23.57 37.77 -12.53
C PHE A 135 22.79 38.59 -13.56
N SER A 136 21.90 39.48 -13.12
CA SER A 136 21.06 40.32 -13.99
C SER A 136 20.21 39.53 -15.00
N LYS A 137 19.96 38.25 -14.72
CA LYS A 137 19.14 37.36 -15.55
C LYS A 137 18.61 36.20 -14.71
N LEU A 138 17.47 35.64 -15.10
CA LEU A 138 16.94 34.41 -14.51
C LEU A 138 17.70 33.19 -15.04
N ILE A 139 18.28 32.39 -14.14
CA ILE A 139 19.04 31.19 -14.51
C ILE A 139 18.10 29.98 -14.55
N GLY A 140 18.07 29.28 -15.69
CA GLY A 140 17.22 28.11 -15.94
C GLY A 140 17.91 26.77 -15.69
N LYS A 141 17.10 25.70 -15.63
CA LYS A 141 17.57 24.31 -15.62
C LYS A 141 17.37 23.68 -17.00
N ALA A 142 18.30 22.81 -17.41
CA ALA A 142 18.12 22.00 -18.61
C ALA A 142 17.05 20.92 -18.37
N THR A 143 16.25 20.62 -19.39
CA THR A 143 15.23 19.57 -19.35
C THR A 143 15.87 18.21 -19.65
N ILE A 144 16.49 17.62 -18.64
CA ILE A 144 17.17 16.33 -18.70
C ILE A 144 16.30 15.32 -17.94
N PHE A 145 15.64 14.40 -18.64
CA PHE A 145 14.64 13.53 -18.03
C PHE A 145 14.92 12.03 -18.16
N ASP A 146 15.68 11.64 -19.19
CA ASP A 146 16.11 10.25 -19.35
C ASP A 146 17.46 10.01 -18.69
N GLU A 147 17.65 8.76 -18.27
CA GLU A 147 18.79 8.30 -17.48
C GLU A 147 20.12 8.45 -18.23
N GLU A 148 20.15 8.20 -19.54
CA GLU A 148 21.35 8.32 -20.38
C GLU A 148 21.82 9.79 -20.45
N ASN A 149 20.89 10.73 -20.69
CA ASN A 149 21.23 12.14 -20.69
C ASN A 149 21.59 12.67 -19.30
N GLU A 150 21.04 12.10 -18.23
CA GLU A 150 21.39 12.45 -16.84
C GLU A 150 22.83 12.03 -16.51
N GLU A 151 23.21 10.79 -16.82
CA GLU A 151 24.59 10.31 -16.65
C GLU A 151 25.58 11.13 -17.49
N TYR A 152 25.24 11.38 -18.77
CA TYR A 152 26.05 12.22 -19.65
C TYR A 152 26.23 13.64 -19.08
N ALA A 153 25.16 14.27 -18.62
CA ALA A 153 25.19 15.63 -18.07
C ALA A 153 25.99 15.70 -16.76
N LEU A 154 25.92 14.67 -15.92
CA LEU A 154 26.71 14.56 -14.69
C LEU A 154 28.20 14.40 -15.01
N MET A 155 28.55 13.50 -15.94
CA MET A 155 29.94 13.30 -16.36
C MET A 155 30.52 14.55 -17.00
N ARG A 156 29.76 15.21 -17.88
CA ARG A 156 30.15 16.49 -18.48
C ARG A 156 30.34 17.57 -17.41
N CYS A 157 29.46 17.63 -16.42
CA CYS A 157 29.59 18.55 -15.30
C CYS A 157 30.88 18.28 -14.51
N ARG A 158 31.18 17.01 -14.22
CA ARG A 158 32.40 16.60 -13.49
C ARG A 158 33.66 17.03 -14.22
N GLU A 159 33.72 16.86 -15.55
CA GLU A 159 34.86 17.35 -16.34
C GLU A 159 35.03 18.86 -16.28
N LEU A 160 33.94 19.61 -16.40
CA LEU A 160 33.97 21.08 -16.32
C LEU A 160 34.37 21.55 -14.92
N TRP A 161 33.84 20.90 -13.88
CA TRP A 161 34.14 21.21 -12.49
C TRP A 161 35.63 21.05 -12.19
N VAL A 162 36.23 19.91 -12.55
CA VAL A 162 37.67 19.65 -12.35
C VAL A 162 38.54 20.66 -13.09
N ARG A 163 38.12 21.12 -14.28
CA ARG A 163 38.86 22.14 -15.04
C ARG A 163 38.73 23.53 -14.43
N ARG A 164 37.53 23.91 -13.95
CA ARG A 164 37.23 25.27 -13.47
C ARG A 164 37.63 25.49 -12.01
N TYR A 165 37.52 24.45 -11.20
CA TYR A 165 37.74 24.47 -9.75
C TYR A 165 38.67 23.31 -9.33
N PRO A 166 39.95 23.33 -9.72
CA PRO A 166 40.87 22.21 -9.47
C PRO A 166 41.13 21.90 -7.98
N ASN A 167 40.80 22.84 -7.09
CA ASN A 167 40.97 22.70 -5.64
C ASN A 167 39.66 22.36 -4.90
N GLU A 168 38.53 22.27 -5.61
CA GLU A 168 37.22 21.98 -5.02
C GLU A 168 36.79 20.55 -5.42
N PRO A 169 36.51 19.65 -4.46
CA PRO A 169 36.06 18.31 -4.79
C PRO A 169 34.68 18.37 -5.48
N PHE A 170 34.42 17.40 -6.35
CA PHE A 170 33.12 17.30 -7.04
C PHE A 170 32.04 16.75 -6.10
N GLU A 171 32.38 15.80 -5.22
CA GLU A 171 31.48 15.37 -4.16
C GLU A 171 31.70 16.24 -2.92
N ASN A 172 30.67 16.33 -2.07
CA ASN A 172 30.80 17.01 -0.79
C ASN A 172 31.47 16.08 0.22
N GLU A 173 32.69 16.41 0.60
CA GLU A 173 33.54 15.59 1.49
C GLU A 173 33.61 16.16 2.93
N VAL A 174 32.67 17.04 3.31
CA VAL A 174 32.68 17.66 4.64
C VAL A 174 32.36 16.64 5.74
N ASP A 175 33.27 16.56 6.71
CA ASP A 175 33.10 15.73 7.90
C ASP A 175 32.01 16.31 8.82
N SER A 176 31.21 15.44 9.42
CA SER A 176 30.15 15.80 10.36
C SER A 176 30.69 16.53 11.60
N ASP A 177 31.96 16.29 11.94
CA ASP A 177 32.66 16.87 13.09
C ASP A 177 33.47 18.15 12.74
N SER A 178 33.34 18.66 11.51
CA SER A 178 34.07 19.86 11.09
C SER A 178 33.65 21.13 11.83
N ASP A 179 34.62 22.01 12.10
CA ASP A 179 34.38 23.31 12.73
C ASP A 179 33.45 24.16 11.86
N MET A 180 32.38 24.64 12.49
CA MET A 180 31.23 25.28 11.83
C MET A 180 31.60 26.65 11.24
N ARG A 181 31.46 26.80 9.92
CA ARG A 181 31.31 28.14 9.31
C ARG A 181 29.91 28.66 9.63
N VAL A 182 29.80 29.85 10.21
CA VAL A 182 28.51 30.52 10.41
C VAL A 182 28.10 31.16 9.08
N PRO A 183 26.84 31.06 8.61
CA PRO A 183 26.38 31.83 7.46
C PRO A 183 26.71 33.31 7.66
N GLU A 184 27.51 33.87 6.77
CA GLU A 184 28.02 35.25 6.92
C GLU A 184 27.08 36.27 6.27
N ALA A 185 26.22 35.82 5.35
CA ALA A 185 25.30 36.65 4.59
C ALA A 185 23.83 36.31 4.86
N ALA A 186 22.97 37.33 4.92
CA ALA A 186 21.51 37.16 5.09
C ALA A 186 20.88 36.22 4.04
N ASN A 187 21.39 36.26 2.81
CA ASN A 187 20.90 35.39 1.73
C ASN A 187 21.25 33.91 1.97
N GLU A 188 22.34 33.60 2.67
CA GLU A 188 22.70 32.22 3.03
C GLU A 188 21.82 31.69 4.15
N GLU A 189 21.42 32.56 5.09
CA GLU A 189 20.47 32.22 6.16
C GLU A 189 19.08 31.90 5.59
N GLU A 190 18.57 32.70 4.66
CA GLU A 190 17.27 32.46 4.01
C GLU A 190 17.27 31.16 3.18
N LEU A 191 18.34 30.87 2.43
CA LEU A 191 18.52 29.58 1.74
C LEU A 191 18.56 28.40 2.72
N LEU A 192 19.26 28.56 3.84
CA LEU A 192 19.34 27.52 4.87
C LEU A 192 17.95 27.21 5.44
N GLU A 193 17.11 28.22 5.65
CA GLU A 193 15.73 28.02 6.09
C GLU A 193 14.87 27.32 5.03
N GLU A 194 15.01 27.66 3.74
CA GLU A 194 14.29 26.91 2.68
C GLU A 194 14.74 25.44 2.59
N VAL A 195 16.04 25.16 2.71
CA VAL A 195 16.54 23.77 2.71
C VAL A 195 16.01 22.98 3.92
N LYS A 196 16.02 23.59 5.12
CA LYS A 196 15.48 22.96 6.34
C LYS A 196 13.98 22.70 6.22
N LYS A 197 13.22 23.68 5.73
CA LYS A 197 11.77 23.61 5.55
C LYS A 197 11.37 22.47 4.61
N ASN A 198 12.11 22.29 3.52
CA ASN A 198 11.81 21.27 2.51
C ASN A 198 12.42 19.90 2.82
N ARG A 199 13.16 19.71 3.92
CA ARG A 199 13.75 18.41 4.31
C ARG A 199 12.76 17.24 4.26
N PHE A 200 11.51 17.47 4.64
CA PHE A 200 10.47 16.43 4.71
C PHE A 200 9.57 16.37 3.46
N LEU A 201 9.96 17.01 2.36
CA LEU A 201 9.14 17.12 1.15
C LEU A 201 8.78 15.75 0.57
N TYR A 202 9.72 14.80 0.54
CA TYR A 202 9.44 13.43 0.05
C TYR A 202 8.32 12.75 0.83
N SER A 203 8.20 12.97 2.15
CA SER A 203 7.14 12.36 2.97
C SER A 203 5.73 12.77 2.55
N LYS A 204 5.58 13.89 1.82
CA LYS A 204 4.31 14.35 1.27
C LYS A 204 3.94 13.67 -0.05
N PHE A 205 4.89 12.95 -0.68
CA PHE A 205 4.75 12.33 -2.00
C PHE A 205 5.32 10.90 -2.08
N SER A 206 5.47 10.21 -0.94
CA SER A 206 6.21 8.94 -0.85
C SER A 206 5.45 7.72 -1.38
N GLU A 207 4.15 7.83 -1.60
CA GLU A 207 3.31 6.75 -2.07
C GLU A 207 3.74 6.30 -3.50
N PRO A 208 3.99 5.00 -3.72
CA PRO A 208 4.56 4.47 -4.96
C PRO A 208 3.72 4.80 -6.19
N TYR A 209 2.40 4.88 -6.05
CA TYR A 209 1.51 5.14 -7.17
C TYR A 209 1.72 6.54 -7.77
N ARG A 210 2.36 7.46 -7.05
CA ARG A 210 2.64 8.82 -7.52
C ARG A 210 3.72 8.86 -8.61
N ALA A 211 4.62 7.88 -8.62
CA ALA A 211 5.64 7.75 -9.66
C ALA A 211 5.11 7.06 -10.94
N GLU A 212 3.91 6.48 -10.90
CA GLU A 212 3.31 5.81 -12.05
C GLU A 212 2.93 6.80 -13.15
N ILE A 213 3.34 6.50 -14.39
CA ILE A 213 3.12 7.39 -15.55
C ILE A 213 1.63 7.74 -15.71
N VAL A 214 0.74 6.75 -15.53
CA VAL A 214 -0.71 6.95 -15.65
C VAL A 214 -1.27 7.91 -14.59
N TYR A 215 -0.70 7.93 -13.37
CA TYR A 215 -1.07 8.91 -12.35
C TYR A 215 -0.60 10.30 -12.74
N LEU A 216 0.66 10.43 -13.16
CA LEU A 216 1.26 11.70 -13.55
C LEU A 216 0.57 12.34 -14.76
N ILE A 217 0.15 11.54 -15.74
CA ILE A 217 -0.67 12.02 -16.87
C ILE A 217 -1.98 12.62 -16.36
N ALA A 218 -2.69 11.93 -15.47
CA ALA A 218 -3.95 12.39 -14.91
C ALA A 218 -3.79 13.65 -14.04
N ALA A 219 -2.74 13.70 -13.22
CA ALA A 219 -2.42 14.84 -12.36
C ALA A 219 -2.04 16.07 -13.19
N ARG A 220 -1.28 15.92 -14.29
CA ARG A 220 -1.00 17.01 -15.25
C ARG A 220 -2.28 17.63 -15.81
N GLN A 221 -3.29 16.81 -16.17
CA GLN A 221 -4.56 17.34 -16.68
C GLN A 221 -5.32 18.15 -15.63
N ARG A 222 -5.28 17.72 -14.37
CA ARG A 222 -5.89 18.46 -13.26
C ARG A 222 -5.12 19.74 -12.94
N TYR A 223 -3.80 19.74 -13.05
CA TYR A 223 -2.99 20.94 -12.91
C TYR A 223 -3.34 21.99 -13.97
N LYS A 224 -3.50 21.61 -15.25
CA LYS A 224 -3.96 22.53 -16.30
C LYS A 224 -5.33 23.14 -15.99
N ARG A 225 -6.27 22.32 -15.52
CA ARG A 225 -7.59 22.80 -15.04
C ARG A 225 -7.48 23.74 -13.85
N PHE A 226 -6.56 23.46 -12.94
CA PHE A 226 -6.31 24.33 -11.80
C PHE A 226 -5.76 25.68 -12.24
N LEU A 227 -4.79 25.72 -13.16
CA LEU A 227 -4.29 26.97 -13.74
C LEU A 227 -5.39 27.76 -14.45
N PHE A 228 -6.23 27.11 -15.23
CA PHE A 228 -7.41 27.75 -15.83
C PHE A 228 -8.29 28.40 -14.75
N MET A 229 -8.59 27.69 -13.66
CA MET A 229 -9.38 28.22 -12.54
C MET A 229 -8.72 29.40 -11.85
N VAL A 230 -7.39 29.38 -11.69
CA VAL A 230 -6.60 30.52 -11.17
C VAL A 230 -6.73 31.73 -12.11
N GLN A 231 -6.75 31.54 -13.43
CA GLN A 231 -6.88 32.64 -14.38
C GLN A 231 -8.32 33.17 -14.50
N SER A 232 -9.32 32.28 -14.49
CA SER A 232 -10.69 32.62 -14.90
C SER A 232 -11.61 33.05 -13.76
N SER A 233 -11.22 32.85 -12.50
CA SER A 233 -12.20 32.85 -11.40
C SER A 233 -11.64 33.28 -10.04
N ILE A 234 -10.54 34.02 -10.04
CA ILE A 234 -9.80 34.32 -8.83
C ILE A 234 -10.37 35.46 -7.96
N ASP A 235 -11.29 36.24 -8.50
CA ASP A 235 -12.04 37.24 -7.72
C ASP A 235 -13.12 36.61 -6.83
N LEU A 236 -13.39 35.32 -7.00
CA LEU A 236 -14.45 34.59 -6.29
C LEU A 236 -13.96 33.90 -5.00
N CYS A 237 -12.64 33.77 -4.81
CA CYS A 237 -12.03 33.09 -3.66
C CYS A 237 -10.88 33.93 -3.07
N SER A 238 -10.75 33.95 -1.74
CA SER A 238 -9.63 34.62 -1.08
C SER A 238 -8.31 33.86 -1.21
N SER A 239 -8.39 32.53 -1.31
CA SER A 239 -7.25 31.63 -1.45
C SER A 239 -7.67 30.36 -2.19
N LEU A 240 -6.75 29.77 -2.94
CA LEU A 240 -6.95 28.55 -3.71
C LEU A 240 -6.07 27.44 -3.15
N VAL A 241 -6.71 26.34 -2.75
CA VAL A 241 -6.05 25.24 -2.04
C VAL A 241 -5.78 24.08 -3.00
N PRO A 242 -4.55 23.88 -3.51
CA PRO A 242 -4.23 22.78 -4.40
C PRO A 242 -4.37 21.42 -3.70
N ALA A 243 -4.98 20.44 -4.40
CA ALA A 243 -4.91 19.03 -4.00
C ALA A 243 -3.48 18.48 -4.19
N SER A 244 -3.15 17.36 -3.55
CA SER A 244 -1.80 16.77 -3.54
C SER A 244 -1.26 16.48 -4.95
N ASP A 245 -2.11 15.98 -5.85
CA ASP A 245 -1.76 15.70 -7.24
C ASP A 245 -1.45 16.97 -8.05
N ILE A 246 -2.21 18.04 -7.82
CA ILE A 246 -2.00 19.37 -8.39
C ILE A 246 -0.74 20.01 -7.81
N MET A 247 -0.53 19.90 -6.50
CA MET A 247 0.63 20.42 -5.79
C MET A 247 1.93 19.80 -6.31
N LEU A 248 1.97 18.48 -6.49
CA LEU A 248 3.11 17.78 -7.08
C LEU A 248 3.49 18.36 -8.46
N MET A 249 2.48 18.58 -9.32
CA MET A 249 2.70 19.15 -10.64
C MET A 249 3.16 20.60 -10.56
N TRP A 250 2.61 21.39 -9.64
CA TRP A 250 2.99 22.79 -9.46
C TRP A 250 4.43 22.95 -8.95
N LEU A 251 4.84 22.18 -7.92
CA LEU A 251 6.22 22.16 -7.43
C LEU A 251 7.19 21.68 -8.52
N SER A 252 6.78 20.69 -9.32
CA SER A 252 7.57 20.23 -10.45
C SER A 252 7.71 21.33 -11.50
N HIS A 253 6.67 22.11 -11.76
CA HIS A 253 6.74 23.26 -12.65
C HIS A 253 7.69 24.34 -12.10
N GLN A 254 7.56 24.71 -10.83
CA GLN A 254 8.43 25.69 -10.15
C GLN A 254 9.91 25.30 -10.19
N SER A 255 10.20 23.99 -10.13
CA SER A 255 11.58 23.50 -10.18
C SER A 255 12.33 23.82 -11.49
N TYR A 256 11.61 24.25 -12.56
CA TYR A 256 12.16 24.72 -13.83
C TYR A 256 11.85 26.23 -14.01
N PRO A 257 12.62 27.12 -13.37
CA PRO A 257 12.22 28.50 -13.12
C PRO A 257 12.01 29.35 -14.38
N THR A 258 12.79 29.14 -15.44
CA THR A 258 12.64 29.90 -16.70
C THR A 258 11.38 29.50 -17.46
N VAL A 259 11.03 28.21 -17.46
CA VAL A 259 9.79 27.73 -18.10
C VAL A 259 8.58 28.18 -17.28
N TYR A 260 8.66 28.04 -15.95
CA TYR A 260 7.62 28.50 -15.03
C TYR A 260 7.32 30.00 -15.17
N ALA A 261 8.36 30.83 -15.22
CA ALA A 261 8.21 32.27 -15.36
C ALA A 261 7.57 32.66 -16.71
N GLU A 262 7.90 31.96 -17.79
CA GLU A 262 7.30 32.24 -19.11
C GLU A 262 5.85 31.75 -19.18
N ASP A 263 5.59 30.51 -18.75
CA ASP A 263 4.26 29.89 -18.80
C ASP A 263 3.22 30.65 -17.94
N LEU A 264 3.65 31.27 -16.84
CA LEU A 264 2.75 31.93 -15.87
C LEU A 264 2.89 33.46 -15.81
N LYS A 265 3.59 34.05 -16.78
CA LYS A 265 3.85 35.50 -16.82
C LYS A 265 2.59 36.36 -16.74
N GLU A 266 1.51 35.91 -17.36
CA GLU A 266 0.24 36.65 -17.41
C GLU A 266 -0.59 36.54 -16.13
N MET A 267 -0.23 35.65 -15.20
CA MET A 267 -0.99 35.33 -13.98
C MET A 267 -0.16 35.43 -12.70
N GLU A 268 0.94 36.18 -12.73
CA GLU A 268 1.89 36.25 -11.61
C GLU A 268 1.26 36.77 -10.30
N GLY A 269 0.45 37.83 -10.36
CA GLY A 269 -0.24 38.36 -9.18
C GLY A 269 -1.35 37.44 -8.66
N ASP A 270 -1.91 36.60 -9.51
CA ASP A 270 -2.97 35.65 -9.16
C ASP A 270 -2.42 34.46 -8.35
N LEU A 271 -1.18 34.07 -8.62
CA LEU A 271 -0.51 32.97 -7.93
C LEU A 271 -0.26 33.25 -6.44
N GLU A 272 -0.25 34.51 -6.00
CA GLU A 272 -0.12 34.87 -4.58
C GLU A 272 -1.28 34.32 -3.73
N LYS A 273 -2.45 34.07 -4.34
CA LYS A 273 -3.61 33.49 -3.65
C LYS A 273 -3.55 31.96 -3.58
N VAL A 274 -2.62 31.30 -4.30
CA VAL A 274 -2.46 29.85 -4.24
C VAL A 274 -1.70 29.48 -2.97
N VAL A 275 -2.31 28.62 -2.17
CA VAL A 275 -1.75 28.22 -0.87
C VAL A 275 -0.52 27.34 -1.08
N SER A 276 0.59 27.70 -0.42
CA SER A 276 1.83 26.92 -0.43
C SER A 276 1.72 25.61 0.37
N LEU A 277 2.58 24.63 0.07
CA LEU A 277 2.56 23.30 0.71
C LEU A 277 2.68 23.33 2.24
N TRP A 278 3.44 24.29 2.77
CA TRP A 278 3.78 24.38 4.18
C TRP A 278 2.88 25.36 4.95
N ALA A 279 1.87 25.93 4.29
CA ALA A 279 0.92 26.82 4.93
C ALA A 279 -0.19 26.05 5.67
N THR A 280 -0.62 26.60 6.80
CA THR A 280 -1.83 26.14 7.49
C THR A 280 -3.07 26.68 6.78
N VAL A 281 -4.07 25.82 6.60
CA VAL A 281 -5.27 26.14 5.83
C VAL A 281 -6.51 26.11 6.70
N LYS A 282 -7.42 27.04 6.45
CA LYS A 282 -8.74 27.07 7.10
C LYS A 282 -9.71 26.20 6.30
N GLU A 283 -10.58 25.48 6.99
CA GLU A 283 -11.62 24.64 6.36
C GLU A 283 -12.48 25.42 5.35
N LYS A 284 -12.74 26.70 5.62
CA LYS A 284 -13.48 27.59 4.70
C LYS A 284 -12.81 27.73 3.33
N GLU A 285 -11.47 27.86 3.29
CA GLU A 285 -10.69 28.05 2.06
C GLU A 285 -10.72 26.78 1.20
N VAL A 286 -10.64 25.62 1.86
CA VAL A 286 -10.82 24.32 1.23
C VAL A 286 -12.20 24.21 0.60
N GLU A 287 -13.26 24.57 1.33
CA GLU A 287 -14.63 24.45 0.86
C GLU A 287 -14.95 25.45 -0.27
N GLU A 288 -14.38 26.66 -0.23
CA GLU A 288 -14.47 27.64 -1.33
C GLU A 288 -13.81 27.11 -2.60
N THR A 289 -12.59 26.56 -2.48
CA THR A 289 -11.88 25.96 -3.62
C THR A 289 -12.68 24.80 -4.23
N LYS A 290 -13.23 23.91 -3.39
CA LYS A 290 -14.08 22.79 -3.82
C LYS A 290 -15.30 23.27 -4.61
N LYS A 291 -16.04 24.24 -4.06
CA LYS A 291 -17.22 24.81 -4.71
C LYS A 291 -16.88 25.48 -6.03
N LEU A 292 -15.75 26.17 -6.11
CA LEU A 292 -15.32 26.81 -7.35
C LEU A 292 -15.02 25.74 -8.42
N TRP A 293 -14.22 24.73 -8.09
CA TRP A 293 -13.94 23.62 -9.00
C TRP A 293 -15.20 22.90 -9.48
N GLU A 294 -16.13 22.61 -8.56
CA GLU A 294 -17.40 21.95 -8.90
C GLU A 294 -18.25 22.80 -9.85
N ARG A 295 -18.29 24.13 -9.65
CA ARG A 295 -19.02 25.04 -10.54
C ARG A 295 -18.39 25.11 -11.93
N THR A 296 -17.06 25.09 -12.01
CA THR A 296 -16.33 25.22 -13.28
C THR A 296 -16.33 23.92 -14.08
N PHE A 297 -16.17 22.77 -13.44
CA PHE A 297 -15.94 21.49 -14.14
C PHE A 297 -17.04 20.43 -13.96
N ASP A 298 -18.07 20.70 -13.15
CA ASP A 298 -19.12 19.75 -12.75
C ASP A 298 -18.58 18.43 -12.16
N GLN A 299 -17.38 18.44 -11.59
CA GLN A 299 -16.69 17.25 -11.05
C GLN A 299 -16.26 17.48 -9.60
N PRO A 300 -16.15 16.44 -8.76
CA PRO A 300 -15.60 16.58 -7.42
C PRO A 300 -14.13 17.04 -7.49
N TYR A 301 -13.76 17.93 -6.57
CA TYR A 301 -12.40 18.45 -6.50
C TYR A 301 -11.41 17.41 -5.98
N GLU A 302 -11.74 16.73 -4.89
CA GLU A 302 -10.94 15.62 -4.36
C GLU A 302 -11.10 14.36 -5.23
N LYS A 303 -10.05 13.55 -5.31
CA LYS A 303 -10.06 12.23 -5.96
C LYS A 303 -9.11 11.28 -5.24
N ALA A 304 -9.12 10.00 -5.61
CA ALA A 304 -8.13 9.04 -5.13
C ALA A 304 -6.70 9.49 -5.51
N GLY A 305 -5.80 9.50 -4.53
CA GLY A 305 -4.44 10.05 -4.62
C GLY A 305 -4.35 11.57 -4.85
N GLY A 306 -5.47 12.29 -4.79
CA GLY A 306 -5.57 13.74 -4.95
C GLY A 306 -6.30 14.39 -3.77
N GLU A 307 -5.92 14.00 -2.56
CA GLU A 307 -6.43 14.54 -1.30
C GLU A 307 -5.82 15.91 -0.97
N ILE A 308 -6.47 16.65 -0.08
CA ILE A 308 -5.95 17.93 0.42
C ILE A 308 -5.00 17.61 1.58
N ALA A 309 -3.70 17.51 1.28
CA ALA A 309 -2.65 17.06 2.19
C ALA A 309 -2.02 18.19 3.03
N LEU A 310 -2.74 19.29 3.24
CA LEU A 310 -2.29 20.46 4.00
C LEU A 310 -2.75 20.37 5.45
N GLU A 311 -1.97 20.99 6.35
CA GLU A 311 -2.31 21.02 7.77
C GLU A 311 -3.53 21.93 8.00
N LEU A 312 -4.63 21.31 8.42
CA LEU A 312 -5.84 22.03 8.83
C LEU A 312 -5.64 22.58 10.24
N ASP A 313 -5.97 23.86 10.44
CA ASP A 313 -5.95 24.48 11.75
C ASP A 313 -6.87 23.72 12.73
N GLY A 314 -6.30 23.18 13.81
CA GLY A 314 -7.03 22.36 14.80
C GLY A 314 -7.54 21.00 14.30
N GLY A 315 -7.09 20.52 13.13
CA GLY A 315 -7.60 19.31 12.48
C GLY A 315 -7.06 17.99 13.06
N VAL A 316 -7.90 16.95 13.01
CA VAL A 316 -7.49 15.58 13.36
C VAL A 316 -6.68 14.98 12.20
N SER A 317 -5.39 14.75 12.40
CA SER A 317 -4.58 13.95 11.46
C SER A 317 -4.99 12.48 11.55
N PHE A 318 -5.51 11.92 10.45
CA PHE A 318 -5.81 10.49 10.37
C PHE A 318 -4.55 9.74 9.93
N LYS A 319 -4.09 8.78 10.74
CA LYS A 319 -3.05 7.84 10.31
C LYS A 319 -3.62 6.96 9.19
N PRO A 320 -2.95 6.81 8.04
CA PRO A 320 -3.39 5.90 6.98
C PRO A 320 -3.61 4.49 7.52
N THR A 321 -4.71 3.84 7.11
CA THR A 321 -5.00 2.44 7.49
C THR A 321 -4.23 1.44 6.62
N VAL A 322 -3.74 1.88 5.46
CA VAL A 322 -2.89 1.10 4.56
C VAL A 322 -1.54 1.78 4.50
N TYR A 323 -0.49 0.98 4.62
CA TYR A 323 0.88 1.44 4.54
C TYR A 323 1.43 1.18 3.14
N TRP A 324 1.74 2.26 2.43
CA TRP A 324 2.17 2.24 1.04
C TRP A 324 3.69 2.30 0.95
N GLU A 325 4.37 1.22 1.33
CA GLU A 325 5.82 1.17 1.23
C GLU A 325 6.28 0.66 -0.13
N VAL A 326 7.32 1.31 -0.66
CA VAL A 326 8.00 0.89 -1.88
C VAL A 326 8.90 -0.29 -1.54
N SER A 327 8.89 -1.30 -2.39
CA SER A 327 9.89 -2.37 -2.37
C SER A 327 10.41 -2.53 -3.78
N ASP A 328 11.71 -2.31 -3.98
CA ASP A 328 12.33 -2.38 -5.30
C ASP A 328 12.51 -3.84 -5.78
N THR A 329 12.32 -4.81 -4.88
CA THR A 329 12.49 -6.24 -5.17
C THR A 329 11.35 -7.08 -4.59
N ASP A 330 10.96 -8.13 -5.32
CA ASP A 330 10.05 -9.16 -4.81
C ASP A 330 10.74 -10.53 -4.87
N VAL A 331 11.28 -10.95 -3.73
CA VAL A 331 12.00 -12.23 -3.59
C VAL A 331 11.07 -13.44 -3.64
N ASN A 332 9.76 -13.21 -3.56
CA ASN A 332 8.76 -14.26 -3.46
C ASN A 332 8.20 -14.69 -4.82
N THR A 333 8.48 -13.95 -5.89
CA THR A 333 8.14 -14.32 -7.28
C THR A 333 8.67 -15.71 -7.69
N LYS A 334 9.69 -16.21 -7.00
CA LYS A 334 10.23 -17.58 -7.16
C LYS A 334 9.23 -18.69 -6.78
N TYR A 335 8.25 -18.39 -5.92
CA TYR A 335 7.23 -19.34 -5.47
C TYR A 335 5.97 -19.24 -6.34
N LYS A 336 5.86 -20.11 -7.35
CA LYS A 336 4.79 -20.03 -8.38
C LYS A 336 3.35 -20.01 -7.83
N PRO A 337 3.02 -20.76 -6.76
CA PRO A 337 1.66 -20.74 -6.19
C PRO A 337 1.29 -19.40 -5.54
N MET A 338 2.27 -18.63 -5.07
CA MET A 338 2.04 -17.38 -4.37
C MET A 338 1.94 -16.23 -5.38
N HIS A 339 0.90 -15.42 -5.27
CA HIS A 339 0.63 -14.34 -6.22
C HIS A 339 0.78 -12.98 -5.53
N PRO A 340 1.50 -12.02 -6.17
CA PRO A 340 1.58 -10.67 -5.66
C PRO A 340 0.21 -10.02 -5.47
N ARG A 341 0.09 -9.23 -4.41
CA ARG A 341 -1.11 -8.43 -4.12
C ARG A 341 -0.91 -7.03 -4.66
N PHE A 342 -1.97 -6.48 -5.26
CA PHE A 342 -1.96 -5.09 -5.72
C PHE A 342 -3.18 -4.38 -5.16
N LEU A 343 -2.96 -3.25 -4.49
CA LEU A 343 -4.00 -2.41 -3.91
C LEU A 343 -4.07 -1.08 -4.68
N LEU A 344 -5.27 -0.53 -4.75
CA LEU A 344 -5.54 0.82 -5.24
C LEU A 344 -6.44 1.55 -4.24
N GLU A 345 -6.31 2.87 -4.19
CA GLU A 345 -7.26 3.74 -3.50
C GLU A 345 -8.46 3.99 -4.40
N VAL A 346 -9.66 4.03 -3.82
CA VAL A 346 -10.92 4.32 -4.49
C VAL A 346 -11.67 5.41 -3.75
N CYS A 347 -11.97 6.50 -4.44
CA CYS A 347 -12.87 7.54 -3.95
C CYS A 347 -14.13 7.59 -4.80
N VAL A 348 -15.29 7.57 -4.15
CA VAL A 348 -16.61 7.59 -4.77
C VAL A 348 -17.37 8.82 -4.29
N PHE A 349 -17.82 9.64 -5.23
CA PHE A 349 -18.64 10.83 -4.99
C PHE A 349 -20.02 10.64 -5.61
N VAL A 350 -21.04 11.14 -4.90
CA VAL A 350 -22.43 11.03 -5.31
C VAL A 350 -23.08 12.41 -5.21
N ARG A 351 -23.94 12.72 -6.18
CA ARG A 351 -24.80 13.91 -6.21
C ARG A 351 -26.17 13.53 -6.77
N LEU A 352 -27.24 14.11 -6.22
CA LEU A 352 -28.61 13.91 -6.70
C LEU A 352 -28.90 14.74 -7.95
N ARG A 353 -29.79 14.27 -8.83
CA ARG A 353 -30.20 15.01 -10.03
C ARG A 353 -31.31 16.02 -9.71
N ASP A 354 -31.20 17.23 -10.27
CA ASP A 354 -32.16 18.32 -10.04
C ASP A 354 -33.61 18.00 -10.47
N LYS A 355 -33.81 17.12 -11.46
CA LYS A 355 -35.14 16.73 -11.96
C LYS A 355 -35.99 15.94 -10.95
N MET A 356 -35.42 15.55 -9.80
CA MET A 356 -36.09 14.74 -8.76
C MET A 356 -36.60 15.55 -7.56
N LYS A 357 -36.46 16.88 -7.55
CA LYS A 357 -36.94 17.73 -6.44
C LYS A 357 -38.43 17.54 -6.11
N GLU A 358 -39.24 17.13 -7.09
CA GLU A 358 -40.70 16.96 -6.95
C GLU A 358 -41.13 15.57 -6.40
N MET A 359 -40.22 14.58 -6.25
CA MET A 359 -40.53 13.22 -5.77
C MET A 359 -39.90 12.87 -4.39
N GLN A 360 -39.80 13.86 -3.49
CA GLN A 360 -39.09 13.76 -2.20
C GLN A 360 -39.54 12.59 -1.29
N GLU A 361 -40.82 12.19 -1.31
CA GLU A 361 -41.30 11.09 -0.46
C GLU A 361 -40.80 9.71 -0.90
N ASP A 362 -40.60 9.50 -2.21
CA ASP A 362 -40.17 8.22 -2.77
C ASP A 362 -38.67 7.97 -2.53
N MET A 363 -37.87 9.03 -2.41
CA MET A 363 -36.42 8.96 -2.17
C MET A 363 -36.05 8.52 -0.74
N LYS A 364 -36.89 8.78 0.27
CA LYS A 364 -36.67 8.32 1.66
C LYS A 364 -36.62 6.79 1.77
N ARG A 365 -37.16 6.07 0.78
CA ARG A 365 -37.17 4.60 0.75
C ARG A 365 -36.03 4.00 -0.09
N ASN A 366 -35.27 4.83 -0.79
CA ASN A 366 -34.21 4.38 -1.67
C ASN A 366 -32.87 4.34 -0.93
N VAL A 367 -32.13 3.26 -1.16
CA VAL A 367 -30.80 3.03 -0.59
C VAL A 367 -29.82 2.79 -1.73
N LEU A 368 -28.69 3.49 -1.69
CA LEU A 368 -27.56 3.24 -2.57
C LEU A 368 -26.69 2.17 -1.93
N ARG A 369 -26.53 1.04 -2.60
CA ARG A 369 -25.70 -0.07 -2.14
C ARG A 369 -24.45 -0.21 -3.00
N LEU A 370 -23.28 -0.22 -2.37
CA LEU A 370 -21.99 -0.57 -2.98
C LEU A 370 -21.67 -2.04 -2.75
N ARG A 371 -21.21 -2.72 -3.81
CA ARG A 371 -20.70 -4.10 -3.82
C ARG A 371 -19.43 -4.20 -4.67
N MET A 372 -18.70 -5.30 -4.54
CA MET A 372 -17.55 -5.61 -5.39
C MET A 372 -17.96 -6.46 -6.60
N VAL A 373 -17.32 -6.24 -7.76
CA VAL A 373 -17.56 -7.01 -9.00
C VAL A 373 -17.13 -8.47 -8.83
N ARG A 374 -15.94 -8.67 -8.26
CA ARG A 374 -15.33 -9.97 -7.97
C ARG A 374 -14.71 -9.90 -6.59
N CYS A 375 -14.51 -11.07 -5.97
CA CYS A 375 -13.90 -11.20 -4.64
C CYS A 375 -14.73 -10.48 -3.56
N HIS A 376 -14.60 -10.89 -2.31
CA HIS A 376 -15.30 -10.25 -1.18
C HIS A 376 -16.82 -10.02 -1.40
N ARG A 377 -17.52 -10.99 -2.02
CA ARG A 377 -18.92 -10.88 -2.51
C ARG A 377 -19.97 -10.61 -1.43
N GLU A 378 -19.66 -10.88 -0.16
CA GLU A 378 -20.53 -10.61 0.98
C GLU A 378 -20.59 -9.13 1.34
N LEU A 379 -19.62 -8.32 0.90
CA LEU A 379 -19.60 -6.89 1.18
C LEU A 379 -20.77 -6.17 0.55
N LYS A 380 -21.51 -5.49 1.41
CA LYS A 380 -22.62 -4.60 1.06
C LYS A 380 -22.50 -3.38 1.95
N LEU A 381 -22.09 -2.26 1.37
CA LEU A 381 -22.13 -0.96 2.06
C LEU A 381 -23.37 -0.23 1.59
N GLU A 382 -24.14 0.34 2.50
CA GLU A 382 -25.41 0.99 2.18
C GLU A 382 -25.43 2.41 2.76
N LYS A 383 -25.91 3.36 1.96
CA LYS A 383 -26.24 4.72 2.40
C LYS A 383 -27.62 5.10 1.88
N PRO A 384 -28.50 5.70 2.70
CA PRO A 384 -29.75 6.29 2.21
C PRO A 384 -29.48 7.28 1.08
N VAL A 385 -30.28 7.25 0.01
CA VAL A 385 -30.13 8.20 -1.11
C VAL A 385 -30.42 9.64 -0.66
N SER A 386 -31.27 9.80 0.36
CA SER A 386 -31.58 11.10 0.99
C SER A 386 -30.40 11.79 1.67
N ASP A 387 -29.30 11.08 1.93
CA ASP A 387 -28.13 11.64 2.60
C ASP A 387 -27.32 12.53 1.65
N PHE A 388 -27.53 12.40 0.33
CA PHE A 388 -26.77 13.09 -0.70
C PHE A 388 -27.41 14.42 -1.13
N PRO A 389 -26.61 15.49 -1.35
CA PRO A 389 -27.13 16.78 -1.79
C PRO A 389 -27.40 16.83 -3.30
N TYR A 390 -28.23 17.80 -3.72
CA TYR A 390 -28.48 18.13 -5.13
C TYR A 390 -27.44 19.09 -5.70
N SER A 391 -26.95 20.01 -4.87
CA SER A 391 -26.18 21.17 -5.31
C SER A 391 -24.66 20.98 -5.34
N SER A 392 -24.15 19.91 -4.75
CA SER A 392 -22.70 19.67 -4.63
C SER A 392 -22.38 18.18 -4.65
N TRP A 393 -21.11 17.83 -4.84
CA TRP A 393 -20.65 16.45 -4.76
C TRP A 393 -20.33 16.06 -3.31
N GLN A 394 -20.81 14.91 -2.87
CA GLN A 394 -20.47 14.38 -1.54
C GLN A 394 -19.68 13.08 -1.65
N LYS A 395 -18.56 12.99 -0.92
CA LYS A 395 -17.76 11.76 -0.82
C LYS A 395 -18.55 10.69 -0.08
N ALA A 396 -19.05 9.71 -0.82
CA ALA A 396 -19.86 8.62 -0.29
C ALA A 396 -18.99 7.51 0.32
N TRP A 397 -17.91 7.13 -0.36
CA TRP A 397 -16.98 6.10 0.12
C TRP A 397 -15.54 6.42 -0.27
N HIS A 398 -14.62 6.14 0.65
CA HIS A 398 -13.18 6.11 0.45
C HIS A 398 -12.66 4.75 0.93
N LEU A 399 -12.15 3.96 0.00
CA LEU A 399 -11.77 2.56 0.18
C LEU A 399 -10.35 2.33 -0.34
N TYR A 400 -9.69 1.30 0.17
CA TYR A 400 -8.55 0.65 -0.45
C TYR A 400 -8.98 -0.73 -0.91
N CYS A 401 -8.81 -1.02 -2.19
CA CYS A 401 -9.33 -2.22 -2.82
C CYS A 401 -8.22 -2.99 -3.52
N GLU A 402 -8.23 -4.31 -3.42
CA GLU A 402 -7.39 -5.14 -4.26
C GLU A 402 -7.82 -5.04 -5.72
N PHE A 403 -6.84 -4.97 -6.61
CA PHE A 403 -7.06 -4.99 -8.05
C PHE A 403 -7.79 -6.28 -8.51
N GLY A 404 -7.64 -7.37 -7.76
CA GLY A 404 -8.37 -8.63 -7.94
C GLY A 404 -9.89 -8.51 -7.84
N THR A 405 -10.41 -7.46 -7.17
CA THR A 405 -11.85 -7.21 -7.04
C THR A 405 -12.53 -6.78 -8.35
N LYS A 406 -11.75 -6.40 -9.37
CA LYS A 406 -12.16 -6.03 -10.74
C LYS A 406 -13.10 -4.82 -10.89
N GLY A 407 -13.62 -4.26 -9.81
CA GLY A 407 -14.47 -3.07 -9.86
C GLY A 407 -15.46 -3.00 -8.71
N VAL A 408 -16.26 -1.94 -8.73
CA VAL A 408 -17.39 -1.72 -7.82
C VAL A 408 -18.71 -1.66 -8.59
N ILE A 409 -19.77 -2.13 -7.94
CA ILE A 409 -21.14 -2.13 -8.42
C ILE A 409 -21.98 -1.28 -7.46
N PHE A 410 -22.75 -0.35 -8.01
CA PHE A 410 -23.73 0.45 -7.31
C PHE A 410 -25.12 -0.01 -7.69
N GLU A 411 -25.92 -0.42 -6.72
CA GLU A 411 -27.33 -0.79 -6.89
C GLU A 411 -28.20 0.25 -6.18
N ILE A 412 -29.14 0.87 -6.90
CA ILE A 412 -30.21 1.64 -6.26
C ILE A 412 -31.32 0.66 -5.88
N ARG A 413 -31.65 0.60 -4.59
CA ARG A 413 -32.65 -0.34 -4.07
C ARG A 413 -33.81 0.41 -3.44
N LYS A 414 -35.04 0.09 -3.84
CA LYS A 414 -36.26 0.59 -3.21
C LYS A 414 -36.67 -0.36 -2.10
N ARG A 415 -36.77 0.13 -0.85
CA ARG A 415 -37.31 -0.66 0.27
C ARG A 415 -38.82 -0.83 0.08
N GLY A 416 -39.32 -2.06 0.21
CA GLY A 416 -40.75 -2.37 0.19
C GLY A 416 -41.51 -1.64 1.31
N GLY A 417 -42.82 -1.44 1.10
CA GLY A 417 -43.72 -0.90 2.13
C GLY A 417 -43.89 -1.86 3.32
N SER A 418 -44.59 -1.42 4.38
CA SER A 418 -44.69 -2.13 5.67
C SER A 418 -45.16 -3.60 5.57
N CYS A 419 -45.82 -3.98 4.49
CA CYS A 419 -46.35 -5.33 4.26
C CYS A 419 -45.46 -6.27 3.43
N PHE A 420 -44.38 -5.78 2.79
CA PHE A 420 -43.47 -6.61 1.98
C PHE A 420 -42.03 -6.52 2.49
N LYS A 421 -41.52 -7.60 3.11
CA LYS A 421 -40.10 -7.73 3.48
C LYS A 421 -39.27 -8.03 2.24
N GLY A 422 -38.93 -6.99 1.47
CA GLY A 422 -38.05 -7.10 0.30
C GLY A 422 -37.51 -5.76 -0.16
N SER A 423 -36.34 -5.75 -0.78
CA SER A 423 -35.84 -4.60 -1.54
C SER A 423 -35.63 -5.01 -2.99
N SER A 424 -36.23 -4.29 -3.93
CA SER A 424 -36.02 -4.51 -5.37
C SER A 424 -34.87 -3.64 -5.85
N VAL A 425 -34.01 -4.20 -6.70
CA VAL A 425 -33.00 -3.42 -7.44
C VAL A 425 -33.75 -2.70 -8.55
N GLN A 426 -33.60 -1.38 -8.59
CA GLN A 426 -34.18 -0.54 -9.64
C GLN A 426 -33.19 -0.42 -10.80
N GLU A 427 -31.95 -0.09 -10.48
CA GLU A 427 -30.91 0.18 -11.46
C GLU A 427 -29.53 -0.23 -10.91
N THR A 428 -28.57 -0.43 -11.81
CA THR A 428 -27.23 -0.89 -11.47
C THR A 428 -26.18 -0.20 -12.34
N VAL A 429 -25.22 0.45 -11.68
CA VAL A 429 -24.07 1.11 -12.31
C VAL A 429 -22.79 0.39 -11.90
N THR A 430 -21.96 0.01 -12.86
CA THR A 430 -20.70 -0.71 -12.59
C THR A 430 -19.50 0.10 -13.05
N PHE A 431 -18.45 0.17 -12.23
CA PHE A 431 -17.15 0.74 -12.58
C PHE A 431 -16.09 -0.36 -12.53
N HIS A 432 -15.49 -0.68 -13.67
CA HIS A 432 -14.37 -1.61 -13.73
C HIS A 432 -13.05 -0.88 -13.55
N TRP A 433 -12.11 -1.50 -12.83
CA TRP A 433 -10.77 -0.93 -12.63
C TRP A 433 -10.05 -0.67 -13.95
N ASN A 434 -10.17 -1.59 -14.93
CA ASN A 434 -9.54 -1.42 -16.24
C ASN A 434 -10.10 -0.23 -17.02
N ASP A 435 -11.39 0.08 -16.88
CA ASP A 435 -12.00 1.23 -17.57
C ASP A 435 -11.50 2.53 -16.94
N LEU A 436 -11.44 2.58 -15.61
CA LEU A 436 -10.90 3.71 -14.85
C LEU A 436 -9.41 3.95 -15.14
N LEU A 437 -8.59 2.89 -15.25
CA LEU A 437 -7.17 3.00 -15.61
C LEU A 437 -6.93 3.53 -17.03
N ARG A 438 -7.90 3.33 -17.93
CA ARG A 438 -7.86 3.87 -19.30
C ARG A 438 -8.44 5.29 -19.38
N ALA A 439 -9.13 5.76 -18.34
CA ALA A 439 -9.70 7.08 -18.31
C ALA A 439 -8.57 8.12 -18.18
N PRO A 440 -8.57 9.22 -18.99
CA PRO A 440 -7.48 10.21 -18.99
C PRO A 440 -7.19 10.86 -17.64
N SER A 441 -8.16 10.90 -16.73
CA SER A 441 -8.05 11.49 -15.38
C SER A 441 -8.07 10.46 -14.25
N LEU A 442 -8.04 9.15 -14.56
CA LEU A 442 -8.31 8.04 -13.63
C LEU A 442 -9.65 8.16 -12.91
N THR A 443 -10.58 8.87 -13.53
CA THR A 443 -11.91 9.18 -12.99
C THR A 443 -12.94 8.92 -14.07
N LEU A 444 -14.05 8.30 -13.71
CA LEU A 444 -15.21 8.12 -14.58
C LEU A 444 -16.46 8.65 -13.88
N GLU A 445 -17.27 9.37 -14.66
CA GLU A 445 -18.63 9.73 -14.28
C GLU A 445 -19.59 8.75 -14.97
N LYS A 446 -20.54 8.23 -14.19
CA LYS A 446 -21.71 7.54 -14.72
C LYS A 446 -22.94 8.11 -14.06
N GLU A 447 -24.00 8.24 -14.84
CA GLU A 447 -25.28 8.73 -14.36
C GLU A 447 -26.38 7.71 -14.55
N ASP A 448 -27.37 7.82 -13.67
CA ASP A 448 -28.59 7.03 -13.59
C ASP A 448 -29.78 8.01 -13.65
N GLN A 449 -31.02 7.52 -13.65
CA GLN A 449 -32.23 8.33 -13.47
C GLN A 449 -32.22 9.17 -12.19
N GLN A 450 -31.69 8.67 -11.06
CA GLN A 450 -31.78 9.36 -9.76
C GLN A 450 -30.50 10.08 -9.31
N VAL A 451 -29.34 9.51 -9.59
CA VAL A 451 -28.05 9.97 -9.04
C VAL A 451 -26.99 10.07 -10.12
N LYS A 452 -26.03 10.98 -9.91
CA LYS A 452 -24.75 10.99 -10.62
C LYS A 452 -23.68 10.41 -9.69
N ILE A 453 -22.83 9.54 -10.22
CA ILE A 453 -21.76 8.89 -9.47
C ILE A 453 -20.44 9.14 -10.19
N VAL A 454 -19.46 9.66 -9.46
CA VAL A 454 -18.08 9.78 -9.91
C VAL A 454 -17.22 8.83 -9.09
N ALA A 455 -16.50 7.95 -9.78
CA ALA A 455 -15.50 7.07 -9.17
C ALA A 455 -14.11 7.46 -9.67
N SER A 456 -13.14 7.48 -8.78
CA SER A 456 -11.72 7.73 -9.09
C SER A 456 -10.84 6.70 -8.41
N ILE A 457 -9.70 6.39 -9.03
CA ILE A 457 -8.72 5.44 -8.50
C ILE A 457 -7.28 5.95 -8.58
N THR A 458 -6.40 5.41 -7.74
CA THR A 458 -4.96 5.42 -7.99
C THR A 458 -4.55 4.22 -8.85
N PRO A 459 -3.38 4.27 -9.52
CA PRO A 459 -2.79 3.07 -10.10
C PRO A 459 -2.56 1.99 -9.05
N PRO A 460 -2.75 0.70 -9.41
CA PRO A 460 -2.53 -0.40 -8.49
C PRO A 460 -1.03 -0.54 -8.17
N VAL A 461 -0.70 -0.57 -6.89
CA VAL A 461 0.68 -0.78 -6.40
C VAL A 461 0.78 -2.03 -5.57
N GLN A 462 1.97 -2.62 -5.54
CA GLN A 462 2.20 -3.86 -4.83
C GLN A 462 1.97 -3.66 -3.32
N ALA A 463 1.26 -4.60 -2.71
CA ALA A 463 0.94 -4.60 -1.30
C ALA A 463 1.60 -5.80 -0.60
N PRO A 464 1.76 -5.75 0.75
CA PRO A 464 2.30 -6.86 1.52
C PRO A 464 1.53 -8.17 1.26
N TYR A 465 2.22 -9.31 1.21
CA TYR A 465 1.60 -10.62 1.15
C TYR A 465 0.89 -10.92 2.48
N LEU A 466 -0.24 -11.64 2.39
CA LEU A 466 -1.01 -12.08 3.55
C LEU A 466 -1.16 -13.60 3.49
N LEU A 467 -0.72 -14.27 4.54
CA LEU A 467 -0.70 -15.73 4.65
C LEU A 467 -1.38 -16.16 5.94
N LYS A 468 -2.13 -17.26 5.89
CA LYS A 468 -2.68 -17.93 7.07
C LYS A 468 -2.49 -19.44 6.97
N CYS A 469 -2.16 -20.09 8.07
CA CYS A 469 -2.01 -21.54 8.12
C CYS A 469 -3.26 -22.17 8.74
N VAL A 470 -3.85 -23.14 8.06
CA VAL A 470 -5.01 -23.89 8.57
C VAL A 470 -4.63 -25.35 8.82
N PRO A 471 -5.15 -25.98 9.89
CA PRO A 471 -4.89 -27.39 10.15
C PRO A 471 -5.44 -28.28 9.05
N ASP A 472 -4.72 -29.38 8.79
CA ASP A 472 -5.14 -30.40 7.83
C ASP A 472 -4.86 -31.81 8.37
N ARG A 473 -5.21 -32.82 7.57
CA ARG A 473 -5.00 -34.24 7.90
C ARG A 473 -3.51 -34.56 8.06
N VAL A 474 -3.24 -35.54 8.92
CA VAL A 474 -1.88 -36.02 9.16
C VAL A 474 -1.34 -36.78 7.96
N THR A 475 -0.03 -36.69 7.74
CA THR A 475 0.65 -37.37 6.63
C THR A 475 1.68 -38.39 7.13
N ASP A 476 1.97 -39.38 6.27
CA ASP A 476 3.12 -40.27 6.39
C ASP A 476 4.41 -39.59 5.91
N ASP A 477 5.55 -40.26 6.02
CA ASP A 477 6.87 -39.76 5.59
C ASP A 477 6.92 -39.39 4.11
N SER A 478 6.15 -40.10 3.26
CA SER A 478 6.04 -39.81 1.83
C SER A 478 5.21 -38.55 1.51
N GLY A 479 4.52 -38.00 2.51
CA GLY A 479 3.62 -36.85 2.36
C GLY A 479 2.20 -37.23 1.95
N ALA A 480 1.85 -38.52 1.94
CA ALA A 480 0.47 -38.95 1.69
C ALA A 480 -0.35 -38.88 2.98
N MET A 481 -1.61 -38.43 2.88
CA MET A 481 -2.49 -38.39 4.05
C MET A 481 -2.74 -39.81 4.59
N ILE A 482 -2.70 -39.96 5.91
CA ILE A 482 -2.99 -41.24 6.57
C ILE A 482 -4.45 -41.61 6.31
N SER A 483 -4.68 -42.72 5.60
CA SER A 483 -6.03 -43.23 5.34
C SER A 483 -6.03 -44.63 4.76
N ASP A 484 -7.10 -45.38 5.04
CA ASP A 484 -7.39 -46.67 4.40
C ASP A 484 -7.44 -46.62 2.88
N LEU A 485 -7.77 -45.45 2.30
CA LEU A 485 -7.78 -45.27 0.85
C LEU A 485 -6.35 -45.30 0.30
N ILE A 486 -5.45 -44.52 0.87
CA ILE A 486 -4.04 -44.49 0.46
C ILE A 486 -3.38 -45.86 0.70
N LEU A 487 -3.68 -46.52 1.83
CA LEU A 487 -3.23 -47.90 2.09
C LEU A 487 -3.66 -48.85 0.97
N ARG A 488 -4.94 -48.84 0.59
CA ARG A 488 -5.46 -49.67 -0.52
C ARG A 488 -4.77 -49.37 -1.85
N MET A 489 -4.59 -48.10 -2.16
CA MET A 489 -3.91 -47.68 -3.39
C MET A 489 -2.44 -48.08 -3.44
N ASN A 490 -1.78 -48.11 -2.29
CA ASN A 490 -0.38 -48.50 -2.15
C ASN A 490 -0.22 -50.01 -1.91
N GLN A 491 -1.18 -50.84 -2.35
CA GLN A 491 -1.13 -52.32 -2.20
C GLN A 491 -0.96 -52.77 -0.74
N TYR A 492 -1.58 -52.06 0.20
CA TYR A 492 -1.52 -52.30 1.65
C TYR A 492 -0.10 -52.22 2.25
N ARG A 493 0.83 -51.53 1.58
CA ARG A 493 2.10 -51.16 2.21
C ARG A 493 1.84 -50.20 3.37
N PRO A 494 2.42 -50.44 4.57
CA PRO A 494 2.20 -49.59 5.73
C PRO A 494 2.60 -48.13 5.47
N GLN A 495 1.85 -47.21 6.07
CA GLN A 495 2.17 -45.78 6.07
C GLN A 495 3.05 -45.46 7.29
N GLU A 496 4.34 -45.22 7.02
CA GLU A 496 5.38 -44.92 8.01
C GLU A 496 5.41 -43.44 8.39
N GLY A 497 5.72 -43.16 9.65
CA GLY A 497 5.84 -41.80 10.17
C GLY A 497 4.50 -41.13 10.45
N ARG A 498 4.52 -40.11 11.31
CA ARG A 498 3.35 -39.30 11.66
C ARG A 498 3.72 -37.83 11.66
N TRP A 499 3.12 -37.10 10.72
CA TRP A 499 3.33 -35.68 10.53
C TRP A 499 2.03 -34.91 10.72
N LEU A 500 2.06 -33.85 11.51
CA LEU A 500 0.99 -32.84 11.47
C LEU A 500 1.16 -32.03 10.19
N SER A 501 0.04 -31.72 9.52
CA SER A 501 0.07 -30.91 8.30
C SER A 501 -0.70 -29.61 8.52
N ARG A 502 -0.18 -28.51 7.96
CA ARG A 502 -0.87 -27.21 7.86
C ARG A 502 -0.86 -26.75 6.42
N THR A 503 -2.02 -26.35 5.92
CA THR A 503 -2.19 -25.78 4.58
C THR A 503 -2.05 -24.27 4.70
N VAL A 504 -1.11 -23.67 3.96
CA VAL A 504 -0.90 -22.22 3.93
C VAL A 504 -1.75 -21.63 2.82
N LEU A 505 -2.64 -20.71 3.20
CA LEU A 505 -3.55 -20.01 2.31
C LEU A 505 -3.14 -18.55 2.17
N ASP A 506 -3.26 -17.99 0.98
CA ASP A 506 -3.13 -16.54 0.77
C ASP A 506 -4.41 -15.76 1.16
N HIS A 507 -4.38 -14.43 0.98
CA HIS A 507 -5.52 -13.52 1.17
C HIS A 507 -6.82 -13.97 0.48
N ALA A 508 -6.70 -14.59 -0.71
CA ALA A 508 -7.82 -15.05 -1.51
C ALA A 508 -8.29 -16.46 -1.14
N GLY A 509 -7.52 -17.20 -0.33
CA GLY A 509 -7.80 -18.58 0.06
C GLY A 509 -7.21 -19.63 -0.87
N ARG A 510 -6.23 -19.28 -1.71
CA ARG A 510 -5.48 -20.23 -2.55
C ARG A 510 -4.40 -20.95 -1.74
N GLU A 511 -4.20 -22.23 -2.01
CA GLU A 511 -3.15 -23.03 -1.36
C GLU A 511 -1.78 -22.70 -1.95
N CYS A 512 -0.89 -22.16 -1.11
CA CYS A 512 0.45 -21.75 -1.51
C CYS A 512 1.52 -22.76 -1.10
N PHE A 513 1.42 -23.26 0.14
CA PHE A 513 2.38 -24.18 0.73
C PHE A 513 1.68 -25.22 1.61
N VAL A 514 2.39 -26.32 1.90
CA VAL A 514 2.03 -27.28 2.94
C VAL A 514 3.18 -27.36 3.93
N ILE A 515 2.92 -27.02 5.19
CA ILE A 515 3.85 -27.21 6.30
C ILE A 515 3.62 -28.59 6.89
N ARG A 516 4.69 -29.36 7.11
CA ARG A 516 4.65 -30.67 7.75
C ARG A 516 5.55 -30.64 8.99
N ILE A 517 5.05 -31.13 10.12
CA ILE A 517 5.77 -31.18 11.40
C ILE A 517 5.88 -32.63 11.83
N ARG A 518 7.09 -33.15 11.98
CA ARG A 518 7.31 -34.55 12.36
C ARG A 518 7.01 -34.76 13.84
N VAL A 519 6.17 -35.74 14.15
CA VAL A 519 5.72 -36.03 15.53
C VAL A 519 6.01 -37.47 15.93
N GLY A 520 5.94 -38.43 15.00
CA GLY A 520 6.27 -39.82 15.33
C GLY A 520 6.85 -40.61 14.18
N GLU A 521 7.40 -41.76 14.57
CA GLU A 521 8.00 -42.78 13.73
C GLU A 521 7.22 -44.10 13.82
N GLY A 522 7.61 -45.06 12.98
CA GLY A 522 6.92 -46.34 12.85
C GLY A 522 5.62 -46.25 12.04
N PHE A 523 4.94 -47.37 11.88
CA PHE A 523 3.67 -47.46 11.14
C PHE A 523 2.56 -48.01 12.04
N TRP A 524 1.30 -47.79 11.65
CA TRP A 524 0.15 -48.35 12.36
C TRP A 524 -0.40 -49.57 11.63
N ARG A 525 -0.65 -50.67 12.36
CA ARG A 525 -1.40 -51.85 11.88
C ARG A 525 -2.49 -52.23 12.86
N ARG A 526 -3.69 -52.57 12.36
CA ARG A 526 -4.81 -53.07 13.17
C ARG A 526 -4.38 -54.37 13.89
N GLY A 527 -4.09 -54.27 15.20
CA GLY A 527 -3.63 -55.39 16.04
C GLY A 527 -2.10 -55.54 16.23
N GLY A 528 -1.28 -54.55 15.83
CA GLY A 528 0.18 -54.57 15.97
C GLY A 528 0.80 -53.22 16.37
N GLU A 529 2.08 -52.99 16.00
CA GLU A 529 2.91 -51.82 16.36
C GLU A 529 2.16 -50.48 16.29
N THR A 530 2.37 -49.67 17.33
CA THR A 530 1.80 -48.32 17.49
C THR A 530 2.88 -47.26 17.26
N PRO A 531 2.59 -46.17 16.52
CA PRO A 531 3.54 -45.07 16.34
C PRO A 531 4.10 -44.56 17.68
N SER A 532 5.42 -44.34 17.74
CA SER A 532 6.13 -43.77 18.88
C SER A 532 6.51 -42.31 18.58
N ALA A 533 6.57 -41.48 19.63
CA ALA A 533 6.97 -40.09 19.46
C ALA A 533 8.46 -40.05 19.09
N VAL A 534 8.81 -39.22 18.11
CA VAL A 534 10.23 -39.04 17.73
C VAL A 534 11.00 -38.32 18.84
N LYS A 535 12.31 -38.58 18.88
CA LYS A 535 13.24 -37.84 19.74
C LYS A 535 13.30 -36.36 19.34
N TRP A 536 13.82 -35.51 20.22
CA TRP A 536 13.88 -34.07 20.01
C TRP A 536 14.60 -33.71 18.70
N GLU A 537 15.76 -34.31 18.44
CA GLU A 537 16.58 -34.11 17.24
C GLU A 537 15.85 -34.41 15.92
N ASP A 538 14.83 -35.27 15.97
CA ASP A 538 14.05 -35.71 14.82
C ASP A 538 12.74 -34.92 14.64
N ARG A 539 12.42 -33.96 15.51
CA ARG A 539 11.21 -33.11 15.44
C ARG A 539 11.32 -32.02 14.37
N ILE A 540 11.66 -32.41 13.15
CA ILE A 540 11.88 -31.48 12.03
C ILE A 540 10.57 -30.91 11.46
N ILE A 541 10.68 -29.73 10.85
CA ILE A 541 9.60 -29.06 10.13
C ILE A 541 10.00 -28.91 8.67
N GLU A 542 9.06 -29.17 7.76
CA GLU A 542 9.22 -29.00 6.32
C GLU A 542 8.17 -28.03 5.76
N ILE A 543 8.56 -27.20 4.80
CA ILE A 543 7.66 -26.39 3.98
C ILE A 543 7.76 -26.86 2.54
N ARG A 544 6.64 -27.34 2.00
CA ARG A 544 6.51 -27.84 0.63
C ARG A 544 5.75 -26.80 -0.21
N GLU A 545 6.30 -26.39 -1.34
CA GLU A 545 5.68 -25.42 -2.26
C GLU A 545 4.61 -26.11 -3.12
N GLY A 546 3.38 -25.59 -3.08
CA GLY A 546 2.27 -26.06 -3.90
C GLY A 546 1.00 -26.36 -3.12
N SER A 547 0.00 -26.81 -3.86
CA SER A 547 -1.29 -27.29 -3.35
C SER A 547 -1.31 -28.80 -3.18
N TRP A 548 -2.28 -29.31 -2.41
CA TRP A 548 -2.47 -30.74 -2.27
C TRP A 548 -2.85 -31.40 -3.60
N SER A 549 -2.25 -32.56 -3.86
CA SER A 549 -2.67 -33.45 -4.95
C SER A 549 -3.76 -34.39 -4.44
N TYR A 550 -5.03 -33.97 -4.56
CA TYR A 550 -6.17 -34.76 -4.10
C TYR A 550 -6.42 -35.96 -4.99
N VAL A 551 -6.69 -37.09 -4.35
CA VAL A 551 -6.99 -38.36 -5.02
C VAL A 551 -8.48 -38.68 -4.92
N ALA A 552 -9.09 -38.48 -3.75
CA ALA A 552 -10.53 -38.61 -3.58
C ALA A 552 -11.01 -37.75 -2.41
N GLY A 553 -12.05 -36.94 -2.65
CA GLY A 553 -12.60 -36.04 -1.65
C GLY A 553 -11.51 -35.12 -1.07
N SER A 554 -11.32 -35.18 0.25
CA SER A 554 -10.29 -34.42 0.98
C SER A 554 -9.02 -35.22 1.28
N ILE A 555 -8.82 -36.39 0.66
CA ILE A 555 -7.63 -37.22 0.81
C ILE A 555 -6.66 -36.95 -0.35
N GLY A 556 -5.42 -36.61 -0.04
CA GLY A 556 -4.41 -36.26 -1.04
C GLY A 556 -2.97 -36.52 -0.59
N ARG A 557 -2.04 -36.01 -1.40
CA ARG A 557 -0.59 -36.01 -1.15
C ARG A 557 -0.04 -34.59 -1.13
N ALA A 558 0.89 -34.33 -0.22
CA ALA A 558 1.58 -33.05 -0.12
C ALA A 558 2.45 -32.81 -1.36
N PRO A 559 2.76 -31.54 -1.69
CA PRO A 559 3.65 -31.22 -2.79
C PRO A 559 5.06 -31.82 -2.59
N VAL A 560 5.71 -32.18 -3.69
CA VAL A 560 7.06 -32.80 -3.66
C VAL A 560 8.15 -31.76 -3.39
N LYS A 561 8.02 -30.55 -3.94
CA LYS A 561 9.06 -29.51 -3.89
C LYS A 561 9.25 -28.98 -2.47
N LEU A 562 10.35 -29.37 -1.82
CA LEU A 562 10.77 -28.85 -0.52
C LEU A 562 11.47 -27.50 -0.70
N VAL A 563 11.01 -26.49 0.02
CA VAL A 563 11.56 -25.11 -0.07
C VAL A 563 12.07 -24.57 1.26
N GLY A 564 11.69 -25.17 2.38
CA GLY A 564 12.17 -24.76 3.69
C GLY A 564 12.21 -25.92 4.68
N THR A 565 13.19 -25.92 5.58
CA THR A 565 13.25 -26.84 6.72
C THR A 565 13.68 -26.13 7.99
N ALA A 566 13.10 -26.49 9.13
CA ALA A 566 13.63 -26.17 10.45
C ALA A 566 14.07 -27.46 11.15
N ILE A 567 15.33 -27.47 11.59
CA ILE A 567 15.96 -28.58 12.30
C ILE A 567 16.25 -28.13 13.73
N PRO A 568 15.79 -28.86 14.76
CA PRO A 568 16.06 -28.50 16.15
C PRO A 568 17.55 -28.60 16.45
N LYS A 569 18.04 -27.67 17.27
CA LYS A 569 19.43 -27.60 17.74
C LYS A 569 19.43 -27.62 19.26
N GLU A 570 20.52 -28.11 19.85
CA GLU A 570 20.74 -27.97 21.28
C GLU A 570 20.87 -26.48 21.65
N PRO A 571 20.01 -25.96 22.54
CA PRO A 571 19.99 -24.54 22.85
C PRO A 571 21.25 -24.14 23.65
N PRO A 572 21.87 -22.98 23.37
CA PRO A 572 22.95 -22.45 24.20
C PRO A 572 22.48 -22.21 25.64
N GLU A 573 23.42 -22.18 26.59
CA GLU A 573 23.15 -21.79 27.98
C GLU A 573 22.36 -20.46 27.99
N GLN A 574 21.25 -20.42 28.75
CA GLN A 574 20.22 -19.35 28.84
C GLN A 574 19.01 -19.46 27.89
N TRP A 575 19.07 -20.25 26.81
CA TRP A 575 17.93 -20.43 25.89
C TRP A 575 17.21 -21.76 26.17
N LYS A 576 15.90 -21.82 25.87
CA LYS A 576 15.08 -23.02 26.11
C LYS A 576 14.83 -23.84 24.84
N ALA A 577 14.87 -23.22 23.67
CA ALA A 577 14.79 -23.91 22.38
C ALA A 577 15.63 -23.18 21.33
N ALA A 578 16.20 -23.94 20.39
CA ALA A 578 16.94 -23.42 19.26
C ALA A 578 16.63 -24.21 17.97
N TRP A 579 16.61 -23.52 16.83
CA TRP A 579 16.31 -24.08 15.51
C TRP A 579 17.26 -23.52 14.46
N ASN A 580 17.75 -24.40 13.59
CA ASN A 580 18.46 -24.03 12.36
C ASN A 580 17.50 -24.06 11.18
N PHE A 581 17.41 -22.97 10.43
CA PHE A 581 16.60 -22.89 9.22
C PHE A 581 17.44 -23.11 7.97
N SER A 582 16.84 -23.71 6.94
CA SER A 582 17.47 -23.86 5.62
C SER A 582 17.72 -22.52 4.91
N THR A 583 17.14 -21.43 5.41
CA THR A 583 17.40 -20.06 4.95
C THR A 583 18.75 -19.52 5.43
N GLY A 584 19.43 -20.23 6.34
CA GLY A 584 20.69 -19.80 6.97
C GLY A 584 20.48 -19.10 8.32
N ASP A 585 19.23 -18.86 8.72
CA ASP A 585 18.90 -18.22 9.99
C ASP A 585 18.85 -19.23 11.16
N GLU A 586 19.26 -18.77 12.34
CA GLU A 586 19.18 -19.49 13.61
C GLU A 586 18.22 -18.77 14.55
N LEU A 587 17.14 -19.46 14.94
CA LEU A 587 16.14 -18.98 15.89
C LEU A 587 16.41 -19.55 17.28
N MET A 588 16.48 -18.69 18.29
CA MET A 588 16.57 -19.06 19.71
C MET A 588 15.38 -18.47 20.47
N ILE A 589 14.80 -19.24 21.39
CA ILE A 589 13.60 -18.86 22.15
C ILE A 589 13.84 -19.06 23.64
N ARG A 590 13.53 -18.03 24.44
CA ARG A 590 13.68 -18.02 25.90
C ARG A 590 12.38 -17.57 26.55
N TRP A 591 12.06 -18.18 27.69
CA TRP A 591 10.90 -17.86 28.51
C TRP A 591 11.38 -17.42 29.90
N GLU A 592 11.22 -16.14 30.23
CA GLU A 592 11.63 -15.56 31.51
C GLU A 592 10.51 -15.67 32.56
N LEU A 593 10.87 -16.04 33.80
CA LEU A 593 9.98 -16.27 34.94
C LEU A 593 10.21 -15.24 36.07
N SER A 594 10.66 -14.02 35.76
CA SER A 594 10.88 -12.99 36.80
C SER A 594 9.55 -12.45 37.35
N SER A 595 9.53 -12.14 38.65
CA SER A 595 8.37 -11.91 39.51
C SER A 595 7.57 -10.63 39.29
N SER A 596 7.62 -10.04 38.09
CA SER A 596 6.79 -8.88 37.74
C SER A 596 6.28 -8.87 36.30
N LYS A 597 6.95 -9.49 35.33
CA LYS A 597 6.39 -9.77 33.98
C LYS A 597 7.00 -11.04 33.38
N SER A 598 6.22 -12.12 33.28
CA SER A 598 6.63 -13.31 32.51
C SER A 598 6.63 -12.99 31.01
N GLY A 599 7.68 -13.35 30.27
CA GLY A 599 7.84 -12.89 28.89
C GLY A 599 8.67 -13.79 27.98
N LEU A 600 8.20 -13.93 26.74
CA LEU A 600 8.95 -14.52 25.63
C LEU A 600 10.03 -13.55 25.14
N SER A 601 11.25 -14.06 24.96
CA SER A 601 12.35 -13.38 24.27
C SER A 601 12.87 -14.24 23.13
N PHE A 602 13.29 -13.57 22.05
CA PHE A 602 13.69 -14.20 20.80
C PHE A 602 15.07 -13.69 20.38
N GLY A 603 15.92 -14.60 19.93
CA GLY A 603 17.17 -14.29 19.25
C GLY A 603 17.11 -14.82 17.82
N LEU A 604 17.39 -13.98 16.84
CA LEU A 604 17.51 -14.38 15.44
C LEU A 604 18.89 -13.98 14.96
N LYS A 605 19.66 -14.93 14.43
CA LYS A 605 21.01 -14.71 13.90
C LYS A 605 21.07 -15.24 12.48
N ASN A 606 21.77 -14.55 11.59
CA ASN A 606 22.11 -15.05 10.28
C ASN A 606 23.64 -14.97 10.11
N GLN A 607 24.30 -16.09 9.85
CA GLN A 607 25.78 -16.14 9.78
C GLN A 607 26.34 -15.57 8.47
N ALA A 608 25.49 -15.30 7.48
CA ALA A 608 25.89 -14.94 6.12
C ALA A 608 25.35 -13.57 5.64
N ALA A 609 24.68 -12.79 6.51
CA ALA A 609 24.03 -11.53 6.12
C ALA A 609 24.74 -10.31 6.70
N ASP A 610 24.97 -9.30 5.86
CA ASP A 610 25.50 -7.98 6.26
C ASP A 610 24.46 -7.16 7.06
N SER A 611 23.18 -7.52 6.99
CA SER A 611 22.07 -6.86 7.70
C SER A 611 21.79 -7.51 9.06
N THR A 612 21.57 -6.70 10.09
CA THR A 612 21.09 -7.21 11.39
C THR A 612 19.58 -7.40 11.35
N VAL A 613 19.08 -8.56 11.79
CA VAL A 613 17.64 -8.85 11.87
C VAL A 613 17.24 -9.01 13.34
N LYS A 614 16.11 -8.42 13.73
CA LYS A 614 15.53 -8.59 15.08
C LYS A 614 14.06 -8.99 15.00
N LEU A 615 13.65 -9.84 15.92
CA LEU A 615 12.26 -10.23 16.12
C LEU A 615 11.74 -9.61 17.42
N LEU A 616 10.86 -8.61 17.31
CA LEU A 616 10.36 -7.82 18.43
C LEU A 616 9.00 -8.34 18.91
N LYS A 617 8.79 -8.38 20.24
CA LYS A 617 7.51 -8.75 20.86
C LYS A 617 6.44 -7.67 20.55
N GLY A 618 5.25 -8.09 20.13
CA GLY A 618 4.09 -7.25 19.88
C GLY A 618 4.09 -6.55 18.53
N ARG A 619 3.03 -5.76 18.29
CA ARG A 619 2.84 -4.89 17.12
C ARG A 619 3.72 -3.64 17.27
N LYS A 620 4.78 -3.51 16.46
CA LYS A 620 5.75 -2.39 16.50
C LYS A 620 5.75 -1.60 15.18
N MET A 621 6.39 -0.43 15.20
CA MET A 621 6.54 0.46 14.04
C MET A 621 5.18 0.77 13.37
N GLN A 622 5.02 0.54 12.07
CA GLN A 622 3.77 0.82 11.34
C GLN A 622 2.56 0.05 11.89
N TYR A 623 2.79 -1.11 12.51
CA TYR A 623 1.74 -1.98 13.05
C TYR A 623 1.20 -1.54 14.41
N GLN A 624 1.83 -0.56 15.08
CA GLN A 624 1.35 -0.05 16.37
C GLN A 624 -0.08 0.47 16.28
N VAL A 625 -0.93 -0.01 17.18
CA VAL A 625 -2.34 0.39 17.30
C VAL A 625 -2.45 1.45 18.40
N LYS A 626 -2.86 2.67 18.05
CA LYS A 626 -3.17 3.72 19.04
C LYS A 626 -4.60 3.52 19.54
N LYS A 627 -4.79 3.08 20.79
CA LYS A 627 -6.11 3.07 21.42
C LYS A 627 -6.48 4.49 21.88
N LYS A 628 -7.71 4.93 21.60
CA LYS A 628 -8.27 6.18 22.14
C LYS A 628 -8.47 5.95 23.64
N LYS A 629 -7.70 6.63 24.50
CA LYS A 629 -8.05 6.73 25.92
C LYS A 629 -9.43 7.40 26.00
N SER A 630 -10.43 6.69 26.53
CA SER A 630 -11.71 7.30 26.90
C SER A 630 -11.42 8.31 28.01
N VAL A 631 -11.48 9.60 27.68
CA VAL A 631 -11.50 10.66 28.70
C VAL A 631 -12.92 10.69 29.26
N THR A 632 -13.22 9.78 30.17
CA THR A 632 -14.25 9.99 31.19
C THR A 632 -13.51 10.09 32.50
N LYS A 633 -13.29 11.32 32.93
CA LYS A 633 -13.04 11.61 34.35
C LYS A 633 -14.25 11.08 35.10
N ASP A 634 -14.04 10.11 35.98
CA ASP A 634 -14.58 10.09 37.35
C ASP A 634 -13.85 8.98 38.13
N GLU A 635 -13.60 9.25 39.41
CA GLU A 635 -12.66 8.56 40.29
C GLU A 635 -13.17 7.18 40.77
N GLU A 636 -13.21 6.15 39.90
CA GLU A 636 -13.48 4.75 40.33
C GLU A 636 -12.75 3.68 39.50
N CYS A 637 -11.48 3.84 39.08
CA CYS A 637 -10.83 2.79 38.28
C CYS A 637 -9.33 2.60 38.56
N GLN A 638 -8.97 1.92 39.65
CA GLN A 638 -7.64 1.28 39.77
C GLN A 638 -7.70 -0.22 39.40
N ASN A 639 -8.85 -0.87 39.64
CA ASN A 639 -9.03 -2.29 39.30
C ASN A 639 -9.36 -2.53 37.81
N GLU A 640 -9.96 -1.56 37.12
CA GLU A 640 -10.22 -1.67 35.67
C GLU A 640 -8.93 -1.44 34.85
N GLU A 641 -8.03 -0.56 35.31
CA GLU A 641 -6.73 -0.32 34.65
C GLU A 641 -5.82 -1.56 34.69
N GLU A 642 -5.73 -2.28 35.81
CA GLU A 642 -4.93 -3.52 35.90
C GLU A 642 -5.51 -4.64 35.00
N GLY A 643 -6.84 -4.78 34.93
CA GLY A 643 -7.50 -5.76 34.05
C GLY A 643 -7.35 -5.44 32.56
N GLU A 644 -7.43 -4.16 32.19
CA GLU A 644 -7.16 -3.71 30.81
C GLU A 644 -5.69 -3.91 30.41
N GLU A 645 -4.73 -3.65 31.31
CA GLU A 645 -3.30 -3.89 31.06
C GLU A 645 -2.98 -5.39 30.90
N GLU A 646 -3.61 -6.27 31.68
CA GLU A 646 -3.44 -7.73 31.54
C GLU A 646 -4.03 -8.27 30.23
N GLU A 647 -5.24 -7.85 29.85
CA GLU A 647 -5.84 -8.22 28.55
C GLU A 647 -5.00 -7.69 27.37
N GLU A 648 -4.38 -6.51 27.51
CA GLU A 648 -3.47 -5.93 26.52
C GLU A 648 -2.17 -6.73 26.36
N ASP A 649 -1.54 -7.10 27.48
CA ASP A 649 -0.32 -7.93 27.47
C ASP A 649 -0.60 -9.32 26.86
N GLU A 650 -1.81 -9.86 27.01
CA GLU A 650 -2.25 -11.12 26.37
C GLU A 650 -2.50 -11.00 24.86
N GLU A 651 -3.13 -9.92 24.40
CA GLU A 651 -3.35 -9.67 22.97
C GLU A 651 -2.02 -9.48 22.22
N GLU A 652 -1.10 -8.71 22.81
CA GLU A 652 0.23 -8.47 22.24
C GLU A 652 1.14 -9.70 22.31
N GLU A 653 0.93 -10.64 23.25
CA GLU A 653 1.73 -11.87 23.38
C GLU A 653 1.75 -12.68 22.08
N GLY A 654 0.64 -12.68 21.33
CA GLY A 654 0.53 -13.42 20.08
C GLY A 654 1.25 -12.80 18.89
N PHE A 655 1.58 -11.51 18.94
CA PHE A 655 2.16 -10.77 17.81
C PHE A 655 3.68 -10.66 17.92
N LEU A 656 4.36 -10.73 16.78
CA LEU A 656 5.79 -10.45 16.64
C LEU A 656 6.01 -9.59 15.38
N THR A 657 6.88 -8.59 15.50
CA THR A 657 7.28 -7.73 14.38
C THR A 657 8.72 -8.07 13.99
N LEU A 658 8.94 -8.47 12.73
CA LEU A 658 10.26 -8.71 12.17
C LEU A 658 10.83 -7.38 11.65
N VAL A 659 12.04 -7.04 12.09
CA VAL A 659 12.70 -5.76 11.77
C VAL A 659 14.08 -6.02 11.20
N ARG A 660 14.38 -5.43 10.04
CA ARG A 660 15.70 -5.44 9.40
C ARG A 660 16.39 -4.11 9.59
N TYR A 661 17.66 -4.15 9.95
CA TYR A 661 18.54 -2.99 10.06
C TYR A 661 19.55 -3.07 8.92
N THR A 662 19.54 -2.05 8.08
CA THR A 662 20.47 -1.87 6.95
C THR A 662 21.19 -0.53 7.11
N GLU A 663 22.21 -0.27 6.30
CA GLU A 663 22.86 1.04 6.25
C GLU A 663 21.83 2.15 5.95
N ASP A 664 20.90 1.89 5.03
CA ASP A 664 19.81 2.83 4.69
C ASP A 664 18.77 2.99 5.81
N ASN A 665 18.60 1.96 6.65
CA ASN A 665 17.61 1.89 7.71
C ASN A 665 18.25 1.58 9.08
N PRO A 666 19.06 2.49 9.64
CA PRO A 666 19.78 2.24 10.90
C PRO A 666 18.83 2.16 12.11
N ASN A 667 17.65 2.77 12.02
CA ASN A 667 16.59 2.68 13.04
C ASN A 667 15.73 1.41 12.90
N GLY A 668 15.98 0.62 11.85
CA GLY A 668 15.25 -0.59 11.53
C GLY A 668 13.96 -0.32 10.75
N ARG A 669 13.67 -1.21 9.81
CA ARG A 669 12.43 -1.25 9.01
C ARG A 669 11.68 -2.54 9.33
N ALA A 670 10.39 -2.46 9.65
CA ALA A 670 9.59 -3.66 9.87
C ALA A 670 9.17 -4.27 8.53
N THR A 671 9.60 -5.50 8.28
CA THR A 671 9.41 -6.22 7.01
C THR A 671 8.34 -7.32 7.10
N ALA A 672 7.93 -7.71 8.31
CA ALA A 672 6.79 -8.60 8.52
C ALA A 672 6.14 -8.41 9.90
N LEU A 673 4.84 -8.68 9.95
CA LEU A 673 4.07 -8.87 11.18
C LEU A 673 3.50 -10.27 11.18
N LEU A 674 3.74 -11.02 12.26
CA LEU A 674 3.17 -12.35 12.42
C LEU A 674 2.43 -12.50 13.73
N ASN A 675 1.34 -13.26 13.71
CA ASN A 675 0.67 -13.77 14.88
C ASN A 675 0.94 -15.28 14.99
N TRP A 676 1.88 -15.67 15.85
CA TRP A 676 2.33 -17.05 15.96
C TRP A 676 1.28 -17.97 16.61
N LYS A 677 0.38 -17.42 17.44
CA LYS A 677 -0.74 -18.17 18.03
C LYS A 677 -1.82 -18.52 17.01
N LEU A 678 -2.14 -17.57 16.12
CA LEU A 678 -3.15 -17.74 15.07
C LEU A 678 -2.57 -18.29 13.75
N LEU A 679 -1.23 -18.38 13.64
CA LEU A 679 -0.49 -18.75 12.43
C LEU A 679 -0.85 -17.90 11.21
N VAL A 680 -0.86 -16.59 11.40
CA VAL A 680 -1.16 -15.60 10.36
C VAL A 680 0.00 -14.64 10.24
N ALA A 681 0.32 -14.24 9.01
CA ALA A 681 1.40 -13.31 8.76
C ALA A 681 1.07 -12.33 7.63
N GLU A 682 1.62 -11.13 7.77
CA GLU A 682 1.77 -10.11 6.74
C GLU A 682 3.26 -9.89 6.50
N LEU A 683 3.70 -9.88 5.24
CA LEU A 683 5.11 -9.67 4.91
C LEU A 683 5.30 -8.79 3.66
N MET A 684 6.35 -7.99 3.67
CA MET A 684 6.75 -7.15 2.54
C MET A 684 7.29 -8.01 1.38
N PRO A 685 7.24 -7.54 0.11
CA PRO A 685 7.74 -8.29 -1.04
C PRO A 685 9.21 -8.72 -0.95
N GLU A 686 10.04 -7.92 -0.29
CA GLU A 686 11.46 -8.19 -0.02
C GLU A 686 11.72 -9.27 1.04
N GLU A 687 10.72 -9.63 1.87
CA GLU A 687 10.88 -10.61 2.94
C GLU A 687 10.53 -12.01 2.45
N ASP A 688 11.33 -13.03 2.78
CA ASP A 688 11.08 -14.40 2.29
C ASP A 688 9.91 -15.04 3.07
N ALA A 689 8.83 -15.39 2.37
CA ALA A 689 7.67 -16.06 2.96
C ALA A 689 8.03 -17.36 3.69
N VAL A 690 9.00 -18.13 3.19
CA VAL A 690 9.43 -19.39 3.84
C VAL A 690 10.05 -19.10 5.21
N LEU A 691 10.88 -18.05 5.34
CA LEU A 691 11.44 -17.65 6.63
C LEU A 691 10.33 -17.30 7.63
N VAL A 692 9.37 -16.48 7.21
CA VAL A 692 8.25 -16.06 8.07
C VAL A 692 7.40 -17.25 8.53
N LEU A 693 7.13 -18.20 7.63
CA LEU A 693 6.39 -19.42 7.96
C LEU A 693 7.17 -20.34 8.93
N LEU A 694 8.49 -20.50 8.73
CA LEU A 694 9.35 -21.25 9.66
C LEU A 694 9.38 -20.61 11.05
N LEU A 695 9.52 -19.28 11.13
CA LEU A 695 9.45 -18.53 12.39
C LEU A 695 8.12 -18.79 13.12
N CYS A 696 6.99 -18.60 12.44
CA CYS A 696 5.65 -18.82 13.01
C CYS A 696 5.52 -20.21 13.65
N ILE A 697 5.87 -21.25 12.89
CA ILE A 697 5.59 -22.63 13.31
C ILE A 697 6.61 -23.16 14.32
N SER A 698 7.89 -22.79 14.20
CA SER A 698 8.91 -23.15 15.20
C SER A 698 8.64 -22.48 16.54
N ILE A 699 8.16 -21.23 16.55
CA ILE A 699 7.75 -20.54 17.78
C ILE A 699 6.54 -21.25 18.39
N LEU A 700 5.48 -21.48 17.61
CA LEU A 700 4.29 -22.17 18.11
C LEU A 700 4.63 -23.53 18.72
N ARG A 701 5.44 -24.32 18.01
CA ARG A 701 5.88 -25.65 18.45
C ARG A 701 6.64 -25.58 19.77
N SER A 702 7.61 -24.67 19.87
CA SER A 702 8.47 -24.52 21.05
C SER A 702 7.70 -24.00 22.26
N VAL A 703 6.82 -23.00 22.07
CA VAL A 703 6.04 -22.43 23.17
C VAL A 703 5.02 -23.44 23.71
N SER A 704 4.40 -24.25 22.83
CA SER A 704 3.48 -25.31 23.26
C SER A 704 4.18 -26.36 24.14
N GLU A 705 5.42 -26.69 23.82
CA GLU A 705 6.26 -27.60 24.62
C GLU A 705 6.66 -26.95 25.96
N MET A 706 7.12 -25.70 25.94
CA MET A 706 7.52 -24.96 27.15
C MET A 706 6.36 -24.77 28.14
N LYS A 707 5.15 -24.46 27.65
CA LYS A 707 3.94 -24.30 28.48
C LYS A 707 3.27 -25.62 28.83
N LYS A 708 3.58 -26.71 28.12
CA LYS A 708 2.86 -28.00 28.19
C LYS A 708 1.36 -27.85 27.88
N GLU A 709 1.03 -26.90 27.00
CA GLU A 709 -0.33 -26.58 26.57
C GLU A 709 -0.44 -26.62 25.04
N ASP A 710 -1.61 -27.00 24.51
CA ASP A 710 -1.86 -26.97 23.06
C ASP A 710 -2.16 -25.55 22.57
N VAL A 711 -1.14 -24.70 22.61
CA VAL A 711 -1.22 -23.32 22.12
C VAL A 711 -1.41 -23.36 20.60
N GLY A 712 -2.33 -22.55 20.08
CA GLY A 712 -2.62 -22.47 18.64
C GLY A 712 -3.18 -23.75 18.00
N CYS A 713 -3.74 -24.65 18.81
CA CYS A 713 -4.49 -25.82 18.35
C CYS A 713 -3.69 -26.76 17.42
N LEU A 714 -2.44 -27.08 17.79
CA LEU A 714 -1.61 -28.06 17.08
C LEU A 714 -2.25 -29.45 17.02
N LEU A 715 -3.07 -29.82 18.02
CA LEU A 715 -3.77 -31.11 18.06
C LEU A 715 -4.92 -31.26 17.06
N ILE A 716 -5.34 -30.18 16.37
CA ILE A 716 -6.35 -30.28 15.30
C ILE A 716 -5.72 -30.95 14.08
N ARG A 717 -6.26 -32.11 13.71
CA ARG A 717 -5.75 -33.00 12.64
C ARG A 717 -6.74 -33.15 11.47
N ARG A 718 -7.55 -32.13 11.22
CA ARG A 718 -8.51 -32.11 10.11
C ARG A 718 -8.62 -30.72 9.52
N ARG A 719 -9.04 -30.66 8.26
CA ARG A 719 -9.34 -29.40 7.60
C ARG A 719 -10.56 -28.73 8.25
N LEU A 720 -10.37 -27.50 8.72
CA LEU A 720 -11.46 -26.64 9.17
C LEU A 720 -12.22 -26.08 7.96
N LYS A 721 -13.49 -25.74 8.17
CA LYS A 721 -14.34 -25.18 7.12
C LYS A 721 -13.90 -23.75 6.83
N GLU A 722 -13.24 -23.57 5.69
CA GLU A 722 -12.87 -22.26 5.20
C GLU A 722 -14.01 -21.61 4.43
N VAL A 723 -14.07 -20.28 4.51
CA VAL A 723 -14.98 -19.48 3.70
C VAL A 723 -14.66 -19.74 2.22
N LYS A 724 -15.69 -19.84 1.38
CA LYS A 724 -15.52 -20.06 -0.06
C LYS A 724 -14.70 -18.92 -0.67
N LEU A 725 -13.75 -19.29 -1.52
CA LEU A 725 -12.89 -18.38 -2.29
C LEU A 725 -13.74 -17.26 -2.93
N GLY A 726 -13.36 -15.99 -2.70
CA GLY A 726 -14.04 -14.83 -3.28
C GLY A 726 -15.24 -14.33 -2.47
N THR A 727 -15.52 -14.92 -1.31
CA THR A 727 -16.69 -14.56 -0.48
C THR A 727 -16.31 -13.51 0.57
N ARG A 728 -15.23 -13.75 1.32
CA ARG A 728 -14.73 -12.90 2.41
C ARG A 728 -13.20 -12.87 2.41
N ASP A 729 -12.63 -12.41 1.29
CA ASP A 729 -11.19 -12.32 1.12
C ASP A 729 -10.66 -11.22 2.06
N TRP A 730 -9.79 -11.57 2.99
CA TRP A 730 -9.34 -10.69 4.07
C TRP A 730 -8.26 -9.73 3.56
N GLY A 731 -8.32 -8.47 3.99
CA GLY A 731 -7.43 -7.42 3.50
C GLY A 731 -7.68 -7.00 2.04
N SER A 732 -8.69 -7.57 1.37
CA SER A 732 -9.03 -7.22 -0.02
C SER A 732 -9.74 -5.88 -0.16
N VAL A 733 -10.43 -5.44 0.90
CA VAL A 733 -11.10 -4.14 0.99
C VAL A 733 -10.85 -3.57 2.39
N VAL A 734 -10.31 -2.36 2.47
CA VAL A 734 -10.12 -1.63 3.73
C VAL A 734 -10.82 -0.27 3.62
N LEU A 735 -11.59 0.11 4.64
CA LEU A 735 -12.26 1.40 4.68
C LEU A 735 -11.29 2.48 5.19
N HIS A 736 -11.26 3.63 4.53
CA HIS A 736 -10.55 4.78 5.07
C HIS A 736 -11.28 5.32 6.32
N PRO A 737 -10.56 5.76 7.38
CA PRO A 737 -11.19 6.28 8.61
C PRO A 737 -12.18 7.43 8.37
N SER A 738 -11.96 8.26 7.35
CA SER A 738 -12.90 9.35 7.01
C SER A 738 -14.27 8.86 6.53
N SER A 739 -14.40 7.59 6.13
CA SER A 739 -15.65 6.98 5.69
C SER A 739 -16.36 6.20 6.80
N SER A 740 -15.79 6.11 8.00
CA SER A 740 -16.36 5.33 9.10
C SER A 740 -17.47 6.10 9.81
N SER A 741 -18.63 6.21 9.16
CA SER A 741 -19.89 6.49 9.85
C SER A 741 -20.77 5.23 9.80
N SER A 742 -21.03 4.64 10.97
CA SER A 742 -21.93 3.52 11.27
C SER A 742 -21.55 2.07 10.88
N ILE A 743 -20.51 1.81 10.07
CA ILE A 743 -20.16 0.44 9.64
C ILE A 743 -18.90 -0.07 10.38
N SER A 744 -19.10 -0.87 11.43
CA SER A 744 -18.06 -1.43 12.30
C SER A 744 -17.67 -2.88 11.93
N SER A 745 -17.58 -3.19 10.64
CA SER A 745 -17.12 -4.53 10.24
C SER A 745 -15.61 -4.66 10.44
N PRO A 746 -15.12 -5.60 11.28
CA PRO A 746 -13.69 -5.82 11.45
C PRO A 746 -13.00 -6.25 10.15
N TYR A 747 -13.75 -6.81 9.19
CA TYR A 747 -13.23 -7.25 7.89
C TYR A 747 -12.87 -6.10 6.94
N LEU A 748 -13.24 -4.86 7.28
CA LEU A 748 -12.91 -3.65 6.52
C LEU A 748 -11.79 -2.85 7.17
N GLN A 749 -11.14 -3.40 8.18
CA GLN A 749 -10.02 -2.80 8.90
C GLN A 749 -8.75 -3.65 8.70
N PRO A 750 -7.57 -3.09 9.01
CA PRO A 750 -6.34 -3.88 9.03
C PRO A 750 -6.50 -5.12 9.91
N TRP A 751 -6.06 -6.27 9.41
CA TRP A 751 -6.39 -7.56 10.03
C TRP A 751 -5.89 -7.69 11.47
N TYR A 752 -4.75 -7.07 11.75
CA TYR A 752 -4.09 -7.10 13.05
C TYR A 752 -4.78 -6.24 14.10
N TRP A 753 -5.82 -5.47 13.75
CA TRP A 753 -6.66 -4.76 14.73
C TRP A 753 -7.66 -5.71 15.40
N ASN A 754 -8.15 -6.71 14.67
CA ASN A 754 -9.19 -7.64 15.14
C ASN A 754 -8.90 -9.08 14.65
N ALA A 755 -7.66 -9.55 14.86
CA ALA A 755 -7.16 -10.78 14.24
C ALA A 755 -8.00 -12.01 14.57
N LYS A 756 -8.42 -12.20 15.83
CA LYS A 756 -9.27 -13.33 16.24
C LYS A 756 -10.59 -13.35 15.45
N ALA A 757 -11.24 -12.21 15.28
CA ALA A 757 -12.52 -12.11 14.58
C ALA A 757 -12.38 -12.40 13.08
N ILE A 758 -11.31 -11.90 12.46
CA ILE A 758 -11.09 -11.99 11.01
C ILE A 758 -10.70 -13.41 10.58
N ILE A 759 -9.87 -14.06 11.40
CA ILE A 759 -9.30 -15.38 11.12
C ILE A 759 -10.22 -16.52 11.57
N ALA A 760 -11.27 -16.23 12.34
CA ALA A 760 -12.25 -17.22 12.74
C ALA A 760 -12.85 -17.97 11.54
N SER A 761 -12.81 -19.30 11.59
CA SER A 761 -13.42 -20.19 10.59
C SER A 761 -14.94 -20.04 10.55
N ASP A 762 -15.55 -20.35 9.40
CA ASP A 762 -17.00 -20.30 9.23
C ASP A 762 -17.70 -21.24 10.24
N GLY A 763 -18.46 -20.66 11.19
CA GLY A 763 -19.17 -21.40 12.25
C GLY A 763 -18.55 -21.37 13.66
N ALA A 764 -17.50 -20.59 13.90
CA ALA A 764 -16.85 -20.51 15.22
C ALA A 764 -17.77 -20.00 16.36
N GLY A 765 -18.82 -19.23 16.04
CA GLY A 765 -19.83 -18.77 17.01
C GLY A 765 -20.65 -19.87 17.70
N HIS A 766 -20.52 -21.13 17.29
CA HIS A 766 -21.21 -22.28 17.90
C HIS A 766 -20.27 -23.30 18.58
N ILE A 767 -18.96 -23.01 18.68
CA ILE A 767 -17.98 -23.93 19.30
C ILE A 767 -17.76 -23.60 20.78
N THR A 768 -18.83 -23.43 21.56
CA THR A 768 -18.78 -23.58 23.03
C THR A 768 -18.99 -25.04 23.46
N ARG A 769 -19.32 -25.92 22.51
CA ARG A 769 -19.24 -27.38 22.67
C ARG A 769 -18.26 -27.91 21.63
N GLN A 770 -17.09 -28.37 22.05
CA GLN A 770 -16.25 -29.21 21.19
C GLN A 770 -17.11 -30.40 20.75
N PRO A 771 -17.47 -30.54 19.45
CA PRO A 771 -18.14 -31.76 19.00
C PRO A 771 -17.18 -32.91 19.23
N SER A 772 -17.67 -34.08 19.64
CA SER A 772 -16.85 -35.27 19.87
C SER A 772 -15.96 -35.54 18.65
N ILE A 773 -14.67 -35.18 18.76
CA ILE A 773 -13.73 -35.28 17.66
C ILE A 773 -13.30 -36.74 17.56
N SER A 774 -14.00 -37.50 16.73
CA SER A 774 -13.61 -38.87 16.40
C SER A 774 -12.56 -38.83 15.29
N TYR A 775 -11.29 -39.01 15.66
CA TYR A 775 -10.20 -39.24 14.72
C TYR A 775 -10.16 -40.71 14.33
N SER A 776 -9.70 -40.99 13.11
CA SER A 776 -9.62 -42.38 12.65
C SER A 776 -8.53 -43.14 13.43
N PRO A 777 -8.73 -44.42 13.76
CA PRO A 777 -7.72 -45.21 14.47
C PRO A 777 -6.34 -45.19 13.80
N GLU A 778 -6.32 -45.13 12.46
CA GLU A 778 -5.14 -45.15 11.61
C GLU A 778 -4.25 -43.91 11.81
N GLU A 779 -4.87 -42.76 12.08
CA GLU A 779 -4.18 -41.49 12.35
C GLU A 779 -3.44 -41.50 13.70
N GLY A 780 -3.78 -42.41 14.60
CA GLY A 780 -3.22 -42.49 15.96
C GLY A 780 -4.02 -41.68 16.99
N GLY A 781 -3.91 -42.08 18.26
CA GLY A 781 -4.69 -41.49 19.36
C GLY A 781 -4.15 -40.14 19.85
N ASP A 782 -5.01 -39.32 20.46
CA ASP A 782 -4.65 -38.00 21.00
C ASP A 782 -3.52 -38.05 22.03
N LYS A 783 -3.42 -39.14 22.83
CA LYS A 783 -2.34 -39.31 23.80
C LYS A 783 -0.95 -39.32 23.14
N PHE A 784 -0.84 -39.91 21.95
CA PHE A 784 0.41 -39.98 21.20
C PHE A 784 0.83 -38.57 20.72
N TYR A 785 -0.09 -37.82 20.10
CA TYR A 785 0.20 -36.45 19.66
C TYR A 785 0.46 -35.50 20.83
N LYS A 786 -0.29 -35.60 21.94
CA LYS A 786 -0.02 -34.82 23.15
C LYS A 786 1.40 -35.08 23.68
N ARG A 787 1.86 -36.33 23.68
CA ARG A 787 3.24 -36.65 24.07
C ARG A 787 4.26 -36.10 23.06
N GLY A 788 3.98 -36.20 21.77
CA GLY A 788 4.88 -35.68 20.75
C GLY A 788 4.90 -34.16 20.64
N ILE A 789 3.94 -33.44 21.26
CA ILE A 789 3.82 -31.98 21.22
C ILE A 789 4.18 -31.32 22.57
N LEU A 790 3.71 -31.87 23.68
CA LEU A 790 3.76 -31.23 25.00
C LEU A 790 4.85 -31.81 25.92
N ALA A 791 5.59 -32.82 25.47
CA ALA A 791 6.57 -33.55 26.28
C ALA A 791 8.00 -33.37 25.81
#